data_AF-A0A8S9MP06-F1
#
_entry.id   AF-A0A8S9MP06-F1
#
_cell.length_a   1.000
_cell.length_b   1.000
_cell.length_c   1.000
_cell.angle_alpha   90.00
_cell.angle_beta   90.00
_cell.angle_gamma   90.00
#
_symmetry.space_group_name_H-M   'P 1'
#
loop_
_entity.id
_entity.type
_entity.pdbx_description
1 polymer ?
#
loop_
_entity_poly.entity_id
_entity_poly.type
_entity_poly.pdbx_seq_one_letter_code
_entity_poly.pdbx_strand_id
1 'polypeptide(L)'
;MEKGAYGLLEKHLRKQLGLNSHVTRVSLFIDTLRQKRVLLVLDDVRKPLGATTFLSEFDWLGPGSLVIITSRDKQALVQCQVNDIYEVQGLNKHESLQLLSRCAFGNDVPDEILMEMSMKLVDYANGNPLALSVYGEELKGKTQSEMERVVRKLKRRLPNKILNSLKSSYDALGDTEKEIFLEMVFSFRGANIDNVVQFLAGCGYFPRVGIDVLVDKSLVTVSDNIVQMHNLIYDVGIQIIKDSTEETEMAYRFVDASNIQSIVEENEIQDPEAALTPCIEDIKGISLEMSNIDFEGHISFKEMYNLRSLKVHSSNPVESPLLCLSQFMPPELRLLHWAYCPLQSFPQDFDVQYLVELNMPCSKLRKLWGGTKNPEALKRITLSHSLQLVNVDELQYSRNIELIDLHRCSRLESFPNMGQSQHLEVVNLSNCIAIEIFPKVPRSIKKLHLQGTGIRELDNLDSFSNQDRRNRVFLKLKDYSNLKSLPDFESLEVLNLSGCSELEKIQGFPQNLKELYLANTSVSEIPSSLCKLVTLDMENCKRLQHLPMGMCNMKSLAKLKLSGCSNLENIQDLPRNLKELYLEATAVKAFPSQSLENLSELVILSLEDCQKLRHLPVGMSKLKSLVTLKLSGCSELETIVDFPQNLKDLYLGGTAIRLLPSSIGDLAELDTLDLKNCNRLRHLPVEMQNLNPLKVLDILNCTDLELVTTSLPKIIELRQGCTFKPLRPKLPSSVSRFYEQIVTLSLRKARLKHVPEDICWMFPLLKTLDLSGNVFRNIPVSIKEFSKLLSLRLCHCKNLRSLPELPKSLQLLNAHGCLSLTSIPLDFFESPRYNTFSNCFDLSPLMVSYVLAEAQATVEEHIEAQRQQKLEKVMDVRLCLPSPRSRNSKLYLQPGSSAMVRIHPYSKTMHVGFFAMLVEVSFSKDFRGASGLGFRCVCRWNDKKGHGHRLENVFQCLPPGEDVTKIKKDHMFVFFDLKMYSSIFEGDVSGILADLVVFDLFPVNNEEKSVGDSLRVTKCGVYVINDAASSSSRRPPIGYSLDLFGFPEDEVKIRLRVNYAGLQKGEKALFHYIGCLFSGEKVDLLAPFLAGIDLGSTLQVLASKSLIHICSKGGVRMPLLQRKLCREIVRRTPMLQPASTKQLVFLSFKKKDVEKSVISYFIDKLKIKRIRSKMITAFQEDQIRKRLLTGEAIRESSIPVIGLGEAIVNRRRKVEQRSRLMK
;
A
#
# COMPACT_ATOMS: atom_id res chain seq x y z
N MET A 1 -26.10 -21.08 40.62
CA MET A 1 -24.67 -21.44 40.81
C MET A 1 -24.06 -20.61 41.95
N GLU A 2 -24.68 -20.57 43.13
CA GLU A 2 -24.54 -19.40 44.04
C GLU A 2 -23.26 -19.36 44.90
N LYS A 3 -22.32 -20.30 44.73
CA LYS A 3 -21.02 -20.27 45.43
C LYS A 3 -19.80 -20.16 44.51
N GLY A 4 -20.02 -19.90 43.21
CA GLY A 4 -18.97 -19.88 42.18
C GLY A 4 -17.86 -18.86 42.43
N ALA A 5 -18.13 -17.57 42.18
CA ALA A 5 -17.13 -16.52 42.31
C ALA A 5 -16.64 -16.35 43.76
N TYR A 6 -17.56 -16.31 44.72
CA TYR A 6 -17.23 -16.09 46.14
C TYR A 6 -16.35 -17.20 46.72
N GLY A 7 -16.68 -18.47 46.45
CA GLY A 7 -15.89 -19.63 46.88
C GLY A 7 -14.54 -19.75 46.17
N LEU A 8 -14.44 -19.30 44.91
CA LEU A 8 -13.16 -19.20 44.20
C LEU A 8 -12.26 -18.11 44.79
N LEU A 9 -12.80 -16.92 45.05
CA LEU A 9 -12.09 -15.79 45.65
C LEU A 9 -11.58 -16.17 47.05
N GLU A 10 -12.44 -16.73 47.90
CA GLU A 10 -12.08 -17.21 49.24
C GLU A 10 -10.96 -18.27 49.18
N LYS A 11 -11.11 -19.27 48.30
CA LYS A 11 -10.11 -20.34 48.11
C LYS A 11 -8.77 -19.82 47.60
N HIS A 12 -8.77 -18.77 46.77
CA HIS A 12 -7.54 -18.16 46.26
C HIS A 12 -6.84 -17.31 47.34
N LEU A 13 -7.59 -16.48 48.08
CA LEU A 13 -7.05 -15.62 49.14
C LEU A 13 -6.51 -16.44 50.32
N ARG A 14 -7.20 -17.50 50.75
CA ARG A 14 -6.69 -18.46 51.76
C ARG A 14 -5.34 -19.06 51.35
N LYS A 15 -5.16 -19.34 50.05
CA LYS A 15 -3.93 -19.94 49.50
C LYS A 15 -2.76 -18.96 49.39
N GLN A 16 -3.02 -17.70 49.03
CA GLN A 16 -1.99 -16.62 48.97
C GLN A 16 -1.41 -16.28 50.35
N LEU A 17 -2.22 -16.39 51.41
CA LEU A 17 -1.84 -15.96 52.78
C LEU A 17 -1.29 -17.08 53.67
N GLY A 18 -1.12 -18.30 53.15
CA GLY A 18 -0.53 -19.43 53.91
C GLY A 18 -1.37 -19.92 55.09
N LEU A 19 -2.67 -19.66 55.11
CA LEU A 19 -3.55 -19.95 56.24
C LEU A 19 -4.08 -21.38 56.21
N ASN A 20 -3.69 -22.19 57.20
CA ASN A 20 -4.24 -23.53 57.42
C ASN A 20 -5.73 -23.51 57.80
N SER A 21 -6.37 -24.67 57.68
CA SER A 21 -7.83 -24.90 57.58
C SER A 21 -8.74 -24.41 58.73
N HIS A 22 -8.23 -23.77 59.78
CA HIS A 22 -8.96 -23.54 61.04
C HIS A 22 -9.14 -22.06 61.45
N VAL A 23 -8.90 -21.11 60.54
CA VAL A 23 -9.21 -19.68 60.78
C VAL A 23 -10.59 -19.33 60.19
N THR A 24 -11.57 -19.06 61.06
CA THR A 24 -13.01 -19.13 60.71
C THR A 24 -13.76 -17.80 60.84
N ARG A 25 -13.14 -16.65 60.51
CA ARG A 25 -13.81 -15.33 60.54
C ARG A 25 -13.55 -14.50 59.28
N VAL A 26 -14.53 -14.51 58.36
CA VAL A 26 -14.55 -13.70 57.13
C VAL A 26 -14.44 -12.19 57.41
N SER A 27 -14.99 -11.72 58.53
CA SER A 27 -14.95 -10.30 58.94
C SER A 27 -13.53 -9.73 59.05
N LEU A 28 -12.57 -10.48 59.62
CA LEU A 28 -11.17 -10.03 59.71
C LEU A 28 -10.51 -9.82 58.34
N PHE A 29 -10.94 -10.56 57.31
CA PHE A 29 -10.47 -10.35 55.94
C PHE A 29 -11.13 -9.12 55.30
N ILE A 30 -12.43 -8.90 55.54
CA ILE A 30 -13.14 -7.69 55.12
C ILE A 30 -12.49 -6.44 55.70
N ASP A 31 -12.22 -6.40 57.00
CA ASP A 31 -11.60 -5.23 57.64
C ASP A 31 -10.13 -5.03 57.20
N THR A 32 -9.44 -6.11 56.81
CA THR A 32 -8.11 -6.04 56.17
C THR A 32 -8.18 -5.50 54.73
N LEU A 33 -9.26 -5.74 53.99
CA LEU A 33 -9.46 -5.22 52.63
C LEU A 33 -9.97 -3.77 52.64
N ARG A 34 -10.78 -3.37 53.63
CA ARG A 34 -11.18 -1.97 53.89
C ARG A 34 -10.00 -1.03 54.11
N GLN A 35 -8.88 -1.55 54.62
CA GLN A 35 -7.64 -0.78 54.81
C GLN A 35 -6.65 -0.91 53.64
N LYS A 36 -7.06 -1.53 52.52
CA LYS A 36 -6.19 -1.74 51.35
C LYS A 36 -6.83 -1.24 50.07
N ARG A 37 -5.97 -0.69 49.20
CA ARG A 37 -6.32 -0.39 47.81
C ARG A 37 -6.34 -1.69 47.01
N VAL A 38 -7.48 -2.05 46.46
CA VAL A 38 -7.70 -3.27 45.66
C VAL A 38 -7.86 -2.90 44.18
N LEU A 39 -7.39 -3.79 43.30
CA LEU A 39 -7.76 -3.80 41.89
C LEU A 39 -8.59 -5.06 41.64
N LEU A 40 -9.82 -4.90 41.15
CA LEU A 40 -10.69 -6.00 40.72
C LEU A 40 -10.97 -5.88 39.22
N VAL A 41 -11.01 -7.04 38.54
CA VAL A 41 -11.44 -7.14 37.14
C VAL A 41 -12.56 -8.19 37.05
N LEU A 42 -13.69 -7.82 36.46
CA LEU A 42 -14.81 -8.70 36.13
C LEU A 42 -14.90 -8.81 34.61
N ASP A 43 -14.69 -10.00 34.06
CA ASP A 43 -14.52 -10.23 32.62
C ASP A 43 -15.75 -10.89 31.97
N ASP A 44 -16.06 -10.49 30.74
CA ASP A 44 -17.20 -10.94 29.89
C ASP A 44 -18.56 -10.93 30.62
N VAL A 45 -18.91 -9.82 31.29
CA VAL A 45 -20.16 -9.68 32.06
C VAL A 45 -21.37 -9.57 31.11
N ARG A 46 -22.02 -10.72 30.84
CA ARG A 46 -23.22 -10.82 29.98
C ARG A 46 -24.56 -10.64 30.70
N LYS A 47 -24.60 -10.70 32.03
CA LYS A 47 -25.84 -10.57 32.82
C LYS A 47 -25.60 -9.62 34.00
N PRO A 48 -26.05 -8.35 33.92
CA PRO A 48 -25.72 -7.33 34.91
C PRO A 48 -26.18 -7.69 36.31
N LEU A 49 -27.34 -8.35 36.49
CA LEU A 49 -27.83 -8.79 37.80
C LEU A 49 -26.81 -9.65 38.58
N GLY A 50 -26.01 -10.47 37.90
CA GLY A 50 -24.99 -11.30 38.55
C GLY A 50 -23.78 -10.47 39.03
N ALA A 51 -23.39 -9.46 38.26
CA ALA A 51 -22.31 -8.54 38.62
C ALA A 51 -22.77 -7.53 39.68
N THR A 52 -23.98 -6.96 39.57
CA THR A 52 -24.53 -6.04 40.57
C THR A 52 -24.82 -6.73 41.89
N THR A 53 -25.32 -7.97 41.90
CA THR A 53 -25.49 -8.72 43.17
C THR A 53 -24.13 -8.92 43.85
N PHE A 54 -23.10 -9.34 43.10
CA PHE A 54 -21.73 -9.46 43.63
C PHE A 54 -21.19 -8.11 44.14
N LEU A 55 -21.34 -7.04 43.36
CA LEU A 55 -20.88 -5.69 43.69
C LEU A 55 -21.70 -5.01 44.79
N SER A 56 -22.94 -5.42 45.06
CA SER A 56 -23.77 -4.83 46.12
C SER A 56 -23.30 -5.18 47.53
N GLU A 57 -22.45 -6.19 47.68
CA GLU A 57 -21.83 -6.56 48.96
C GLU A 57 -20.53 -5.77 49.26
N PHE A 58 -20.15 -4.78 48.43
CA PHE A 58 -18.79 -4.19 48.40
C PHE A 58 -18.47 -3.14 49.47
N ASP A 59 -19.17 -3.14 50.60
CA ASP A 59 -18.81 -2.42 51.83
C ASP A 59 -17.41 -2.78 52.39
N TRP A 60 -16.68 -3.70 51.75
CA TRP A 60 -15.36 -4.19 52.11
C TRP A 60 -14.20 -3.63 51.26
N LEU A 61 -14.45 -2.85 50.20
CA LEU A 61 -13.36 -2.20 49.45
C LEU A 61 -12.78 -1.00 50.22
N GLY A 62 -11.45 -0.91 50.29
CA GLY A 62 -10.77 0.27 50.83
C GLY A 62 -10.79 1.48 49.88
N PRO A 63 -10.73 2.72 50.40
CA PRO A 63 -10.73 3.94 49.59
C PRO A 63 -9.67 3.95 48.48
N GLY A 64 -10.04 4.45 47.30
CA GLY A 64 -9.17 4.51 46.12
C GLY A 64 -8.97 3.18 45.38
N SER A 65 -9.66 2.10 45.79
CA SER A 65 -9.74 0.85 45.01
C SER A 65 -10.34 1.09 43.61
N LEU A 66 -10.00 0.22 42.66
CA LEU A 66 -10.47 0.29 41.27
C LEU A 66 -11.15 -1.02 40.88
N VAL A 67 -12.35 -0.92 40.30
CA VAL A 67 -13.08 -2.03 39.69
C VAL A 67 -13.13 -1.79 38.19
N ILE A 68 -12.74 -2.79 37.40
CA ILE A 68 -12.86 -2.81 35.95
C ILE A 68 -13.89 -3.88 35.58
N ILE A 69 -14.86 -3.54 34.73
CA ILE A 69 -15.85 -4.47 34.20
C ILE A 69 -15.70 -4.49 32.68
N THR A 70 -15.53 -5.66 32.08
CA THR A 70 -15.57 -5.84 30.63
C THR A 70 -16.92 -6.43 30.22
N SER A 71 -17.45 -5.98 29.08
CA SER A 71 -18.59 -6.60 28.42
C SER A 71 -18.57 -6.31 26.92
N ARG A 72 -19.30 -7.12 26.17
CA ARG A 72 -19.68 -6.87 24.77
C ARG A 72 -21.06 -6.21 24.64
N ASP A 73 -21.74 -6.00 25.76
CA ASP A 73 -23.07 -5.41 25.86
C ASP A 73 -22.98 -4.13 26.71
N LYS A 74 -23.21 -2.99 26.08
CA LYS A 74 -23.12 -1.67 26.71
C LYS A 74 -24.21 -1.46 27.76
N GLN A 75 -25.39 -2.05 27.59
CA GLN A 75 -26.47 -1.98 28.59
C GLN A 75 -26.11 -2.79 29.84
N ALA A 76 -25.35 -3.89 29.70
CA ALA A 76 -24.82 -4.60 30.87
C ALA A 76 -23.87 -3.73 31.72
N LEU A 77 -23.07 -2.84 31.10
CA LEU A 77 -22.22 -1.89 31.83
C LEU A 77 -23.05 -0.77 32.50
N VAL A 78 -24.00 -0.18 31.76
CA VAL A 78 -24.90 0.87 32.29
C VAL A 78 -25.71 0.36 33.48
N GLN A 79 -26.26 -0.86 33.40
CA GLN A 79 -26.99 -1.48 34.51
C GLN A 79 -26.10 -1.87 35.71
N CYS A 80 -24.77 -1.96 35.52
CA CYS A 80 -23.80 -2.08 36.60
C CYS A 80 -23.41 -0.75 37.27
N GLN A 81 -23.99 0.39 36.83
CA GLN A 81 -23.74 1.72 37.39
C GLN A 81 -22.25 2.13 37.39
N VAL A 82 -21.53 1.77 36.33
CA VAL A 82 -20.10 2.14 36.20
C VAL A 82 -19.91 3.65 36.01
N ASN A 83 -18.89 4.21 36.65
CA ASN A 83 -18.60 5.66 36.60
C ASN A 83 -18.21 6.14 35.19
N ASP A 84 -17.41 5.34 34.48
CA ASP A 84 -16.84 5.64 33.18
C ASP A 84 -16.95 4.40 32.28
N ILE A 85 -17.17 4.60 30.97
CA ILE A 85 -17.17 3.55 29.95
C ILE A 85 -16.07 3.86 28.93
N TYR A 86 -15.15 2.91 28.73
CA TYR A 86 -14.09 3.01 27.73
C TYR A 86 -14.34 2.03 26.58
N GLU A 87 -14.56 2.56 25.37
CA GLU A 87 -14.79 1.76 24.17
C GLU A 87 -13.45 1.30 23.56
N VAL A 88 -13.18 -0.01 23.64
CA VAL A 88 -11.90 -0.58 23.21
C VAL A 88 -11.78 -0.56 21.69
N GLN A 89 -10.95 0.36 21.19
CA GLN A 89 -10.64 0.50 19.77
C GLN A 89 -9.84 -0.69 19.22
N GLY A 90 -10.05 -1.01 17.94
CA GLY A 90 -9.25 -2.01 17.22
C GLY A 90 -7.78 -1.58 17.05
N LEU A 91 -6.90 -2.55 16.89
CA LEU A 91 -5.47 -2.30 16.65
C LEU A 91 -5.25 -1.51 15.36
N ASN A 92 -4.34 -0.54 15.37
CA ASN A 92 -3.97 0.16 14.14
C ASN A 92 -3.26 -0.79 13.16
N LYS A 93 -3.08 -0.38 11.89
CA LYS A 93 -2.50 -1.27 10.86
C LYS A 93 -1.09 -1.77 11.20
N HIS A 94 -0.28 -0.99 11.91
CA HIS A 94 1.07 -1.38 12.32
C HIS A 94 1.03 -2.42 13.45
N GLU A 95 0.26 -2.15 14.51
CA GLU A 95 0.04 -3.09 15.62
C GLU A 95 -0.58 -4.41 15.14
N SER A 96 -1.54 -4.32 14.22
CA SER A 96 -2.20 -5.47 13.61
C SER A 96 -1.21 -6.37 12.86
N LEU A 97 -0.33 -5.74 12.08
CA LEU A 97 0.73 -6.44 11.35
C LEU A 97 1.74 -7.10 12.32
N GLN A 98 2.13 -6.41 13.39
CA GLN A 98 3.02 -6.95 14.42
C GLN A 98 2.40 -8.15 15.13
N LEU A 99 1.12 -8.09 15.50
CA LEU A 99 0.42 -9.20 16.15
C LEU A 99 0.32 -10.42 15.22
N LEU A 100 -0.15 -10.22 13.98
CA LEU A 100 -0.23 -11.28 12.97
C LEU A 100 1.15 -11.94 12.74
N SER A 101 2.20 -11.13 12.63
CA SER A 101 3.57 -11.60 12.37
C SER A 101 4.17 -12.35 13.55
N ARG A 102 3.91 -11.92 14.80
CA ARG A 102 4.29 -12.68 16.01
C ARG A 102 3.58 -14.03 16.07
N CYS A 103 2.28 -14.08 15.77
CA CYS A 103 1.50 -15.33 15.81
C CYS A 103 1.90 -16.31 14.69
N ALA A 104 2.17 -15.82 13.48
CA ALA A 104 2.53 -16.64 12.32
C ALA A 104 4.02 -17.03 12.26
N PHE A 105 4.91 -16.06 12.49
CA PHE A 105 6.34 -16.16 12.17
C PHE A 105 7.26 -16.02 13.39
N GLY A 106 6.72 -15.65 14.56
CA GLY A 106 7.49 -15.43 15.78
C GLY A 106 8.28 -14.11 15.83
N ASN A 107 8.15 -13.26 14.80
CA ASN A 107 8.90 -12.00 14.64
C ASN A 107 7.96 -10.80 14.49
N ASP A 108 8.41 -9.62 14.93
CA ASP A 108 7.62 -8.37 14.90
C ASP A 108 7.38 -7.80 13.51
N VAL A 109 8.19 -8.19 12.52
CA VAL A 109 8.12 -7.71 11.13
C VAL A 109 8.10 -8.93 10.22
N PRO A 110 7.12 -9.07 9.31
CA PRO A 110 7.09 -10.16 8.35
C PRO A 110 8.06 -9.87 7.20
N ASP A 111 8.56 -10.92 6.54
CA ASP A 111 9.38 -10.75 5.34
C ASP A 111 8.64 -9.96 4.26
N GLU A 112 9.41 -9.20 3.47
CA GLU A 112 8.90 -8.25 2.45
C GLU A 112 7.93 -8.87 1.43
N ILE A 113 7.94 -10.20 1.27
CA ILE A 113 7.06 -10.98 0.38
C ILE A 113 5.83 -11.54 1.11
N LEU A 114 5.94 -11.79 2.43
CA LEU A 114 4.81 -12.13 3.30
C LEU A 114 4.01 -10.87 3.70
N MET A 115 4.65 -9.70 3.68
CA MET A 115 4.06 -8.38 3.96
C MET A 115 2.78 -8.14 3.17
N GLU A 116 2.75 -8.45 1.87
CA GLU A 116 1.60 -8.23 1.00
C GLU A 116 0.37 -9.08 1.42
N MET A 117 0.59 -10.36 1.74
CA MET A 117 -0.46 -11.25 2.25
C MET A 117 -0.90 -10.86 3.67
N SER A 118 0.08 -10.46 4.49
CA SER A 118 -0.15 -10.04 5.87
C SER A 118 -1.00 -8.77 5.91
N MET A 119 -0.71 -7.79 5.05
CA MET A 119 -1.55 -6.59 4.87
C MET A 119 -2.95 -6.94 4.35
N LYS A 120 -3.08 -7.87 3.39
CA LYS A 120 -4.40 -8.35 2.91
C LYS A 120 -5.23 -9.04 4.00
N LEU A 121 -4.59 -9.62 5.04
CA LEU A 121 -5.26 -10.14 6.23
C LEU A 121 -5.50 -9.08 7.31
N VAL A 122 -4.59 -8.13 7.49
CA VAL A 122 -4.73 -6.99 8.41
C VAL A 122 -5.90 -6.09 8.00
N ASP A 123 -6.00 -5.75 6.71
CA ASP A 123 -7.08 -4.94 6.15
C ASP A 123 -8.44 -5.67 6.24
N TYR A 124 -8.43 -7.00 6.14
CA TYR A 124 -9.63 -7.83 6.27
C TYR A 124 -10.07 -7.98 7.74
N ALA A 125 -9.13 -8.28 8.65
CA ALA A 125 -9.35 -8.37 10.08
C ALA A 125 -9.64 -7.01 10.74
N ASN A 126 -9.28 -5.90 10.09
CA ASN A 126 -9.61 -4.52 10.46
C ASN A 126 -9.36 -4.20 11.95
N GLY A 127 -8.18 -4.58 12.45
CA GLY A 127 -7.75 -4.32 13.83
C GLY A 127 -8.21 -5.34 14.87
N ASN A 128 -9.00 -6.35 14.52
CA ASN A 128 -9.51 -7.35 15.47
C ASN A 128 -8.39 -8.31 15.97
N PRO A 129 -8.00 -8.28 17.27
CA PRO A 129 -6.87 -9.06 17.77
C PRO A 129 -7.09 -10.57 17.70
N LEU A 130 -8.32 -11.04 17.96
CA LEU A 130 -8.67 -12.45 17.91
C LEU A 130 -8.50 -13.00 16.49
N ALA A 131 -9.03 -12.31 15.48
CA ALA A 131 -8.89 -12.71 14.09
C ALA A 131 -7.43 -12.72 13.63
N LEU A 132 -6.65 -11.66 13.95
CA LEU A 132 -5.22 -11.60 13.66
C LEU A 132 -4.44 -12.75 14.31
N SER A 133 -4.77 -13.11 15.56
CA SER A 133 -4.12 -14.23 16.26
C SER A 133 -4.47 -15.59 15.63
N VAL A 134 -5.73 -15.83 15.26
CA VAL A 134 -6.19 -17.07 14.62
C VAL A 134 -5.70 -17.21 13.19
N TYR A 135 -5.67 -16.13 12.41
CA TYR A 135 -5.03 -16.13 11.09
C TYR A 135 -3.53 -16.37 11.24
N GLY A 136 -2.87 -15.82 12.27
CA GLY A 136 -1.47 -16.09 12.56
C GLY A 136 -1.21 -17.57 12.90
N GLU A 137 -1.99 -18.15 13.81
CA GLU A 137 -1.98 -19.60 14.10
C GLU A 137 -2.20 -20.44 12.83
N GLU A 138 -3.14 -20.06 11.97
CA GLU A 138 -3.42 -20.72 10.68
C GLU A 138 -2.36 -20.47 9.59
N LEU A 139 -1.39 -19.58 9.78
CA LEU A 139 -0.23 -19.43 8.89
C LEU A 139 1.04 -20.07 9.48
N LYS A 140 1.04 -20.39 10.78
CA LYS A 140 2.22 -20.80 11.53
C LYS A 140 2.83 -22.10 11.01
N GLY A 141 4.10 -22.05 10.63
CA GLY A 141 4.86 -23.19 10.12
C GLY A 141 4.46 -23.67 8.72
N LYS A 142 3.58 -22.95 8.02
CA LYS A 142 3.16 -23.27 6.65
C LYS A 142 4.07 -22.57 5.63
N THR A 143 4.23 -23.14 4.44
CA THR A 143 4.94 -22.50 3.31
C THR A 143 4.12 -21.40 2.64
N GLN A 144 4.72 -20.54 1.80
CA GLN A 144 3.99 -19.42 1.17
C GLN A 144 2.73 -19.86 0.40
N SER A 145 2.76 -20.99 -0.31
CA SER A 145 1.58 -21.47 -1.06
C SER A 145 0.52 -22.10 -0.16
N GLU A 146 0.93 -22.79 0.90
CA GLU A 146 0.00 -23.23 1.93
C GLU A 146 -0.65 -22.03 2.63
N MET A 147 0.11 -20.96 2.88
CA MET A 147 -0.43 -19.67 3.34
C MET A 147 -1.40 -19.06 2.31
N GLU A 148 -1.10 -19.04 1.01
CA GLU A 148 -2.02 -18.50 0.00
C GLU A 148 -3.29 -19.35 -0.17
N ARG A 149 -3.18 -20.69 -0.10
CA ARG A 149 -4.33 -21.60 -0.04
C ARG A 149 -5.15 -21.39 1.23
N VAL A 150 -4.49 -21.16 2.37
CA VAL A 150 -5.15 -20.80 3.63
C VAL A 150 -5.85 -19.45 3.50
N VAL A 151 -5.23 -18.38 3.01
CA VAL A 151 -5.88 -17.07 2.79
C VAL A 151 -7.09 -17.21 1.86
N ARG A 152 -6.98 -18.02 0.79
CA ARG A 152 -8.12 -18.33 -0.10
C ARG A 152 -9.23 -19.13 0.61
N LYS A 153 -8.89 -20.05 1.53
CA LYS A 153 -9.84 -20.79 2.37
C LYS A 153 -10.52 -19.87 3.40
N LEU A 154 -9.75 -19.05 4.11
CA LEU A 154 -10.20 -18.09 5.13
C LEU A 154 -11.19 -17.07 4.55
N LYS A 155 -10.95 -16.60 3.31
CA LYS A 155 -11.88 -15.73 2.57
C LYS A 155 -13.14 -16.42 2.03
N ARG A 156 -13.19 -17.76 2.03
CA ARG A 156 -14.36 -18.55 1.63
C ARG A 156 -15.19 -19.06 2.81
N ARG A 157 -14.57 -19.31 3.96
CA ARG A 157 -15.22 -19.72 5.22
C ARG A 157 -14.38 -19.28 6.42
N LEU A 158 -15.02 -18.63 7.40
CA LEU A 158 -14.37 -18.24 8.64
C LEU A 158 -13.93 -19.48 9.47
N PRO A 159 -12.77 -19.42 10.14
CA PRO A 159 -12.39 -20.40 11.16
C PRO A 159 -13.41 -20.50 12.29
N ASN A 160 -13.74 -21.71 12.71
CA ASN A 160 -14.70 -21.98 13.80
C ASN A 160 -14.35 -21.23 15.10
N LYS A 161 -13.07 -20.98 15.38
CA LYS A 161 -12.60 -20.21 16.55
C LYS A 161 -13.00 -18.72 16.50
N ILE A 162 -13.12 -18.13 15.30
CA ILE A 162 -13.65 -16.78 15.09
C ILE A 162 -15.18 -16.83 15.02
N LEU A 163 -15.72 -17.74 14.20
CA LEU A 163 -17.16 -17.91 13.98
C LEU A 163 -17.92 -18.12 15.29
N ASN A 164 -17.52 -19.07 16.14
CA ASN A 164 -18.21 -19.36 17.40
C ASN A 164 -18.09 -18.20 18.40
N SER A 165 -16.98 -17.47 18.38
CA SER A 165 -16.76 -16.31 19.27
C SER A 165 -17.74 -15.17 18.92
N LEU A 166 -17.84 -14.82 17.65
CA LEU A 166 -18.73 -13.77 17.16
C LEU A 166 -20.20 -14.21 17.12
N LYS A 167 -20.50 -15.44 16.68
CA LYS A 167 -21.85 -16.01 16.69
C LYS A 167 -22.44 -16.04 18.10
N SER A 168 -21.64 -16.21 19.15
CA SER A 168 -22.13 -16.12 20.55
C SER A 168 -22.74 -14.76 20.94
N SER A 169 -22.49 -13.68 20.18
CA SER A 169 -23.19 -12.39 20.33
C SER A 169 -24.51 -12.34 19.54
N TYR A 170 -24.61 -13.03 18.40
CA TYR A 170 -25.83 -13.18 17.60
C TYR A 170 -26.83 -14.15 18.26
N ASP A 171 -26.35 -15.27 18.79
CA ASP A 171 -27.17 -16.27 19.52
C ASP A 171 -27.82 -15.67 20.78
N ALA A 172 -27.29 -14.54 21.28
CA ALA A 172 -27.77 -13.79 22.44
C ALA A 172 -28.71 -12.60 22.08
N LEU A 173 -29.16 -12.53 20.82
CA LEU A 173 -30.21 -11.62 20.35
C LEU A 173 -31.61 -12.24 20.57
N GLY A 174 -32.64 -11.38 20.63
CA GLY A 174 -34.02 -11.80 20.38
C GLY A 174 -34.25 -12.03 18.90
N ASP A 175 -35.33 -12.73 18.55
CA ASP A 175 -35.53 -13.21 17.19
C ASP A 175 -35.87 -12.09 16.19
N THR A 176 -36.48 -11.00 16.68
CA THR A 176 -36.66 -9.76 15.91
C THR A 176 -35.32 -9.08 15.59
N GLU A 177 -34.38 -9.02 16.54
CA GLU A 177 -33.05 -8.44 16.31
C GLU A 177 -32.19 -9.32 15.41
N LYS A 178 -32.38 -10.65 15.43
CA LYS A 178 -31.74 -11.58 14.48
C LYS A 178 -32.18 -11.29 13.05
N GLU A 179 -33.49 -11.16 12.80
CA GLU A 179 -34.01 -10.81 11.47
C GLU A 179 -33.50 -9.45 10.98
N ILE A 180 -33.53 -8.43 11.85
CA ILE A 180 -32.97 -7.10 11.55
C ILE A 180 -31.48 -7.21 11.20
N PHE A 181 -30.69 -8.00 11.95
CA PHE A 181 -29.28 -8.22 11.65
C PHE A 181 -29.05 -8.92 10.30
N LEU A 182 -29.75 -10.02 10.01
CA LEU A 182 -29.61 -10.76 8.75
C LEU A 182 -30.03 -9.91 7.55
N GLU A 183 -31.09 -9.11 7.69
CA GLU A 183 -31.52 -8.20 6.63
C GLU A 183 -30.55 -7.02 6.44
N MET A 184 -29.88 -6.56 7.49
CA MET A 184 -28.80 -5.57 7.38
C MET A 184 -27.55 -6.13 6.69
N VAL A 185 -27.21 -7.41 6.94
CA VAL A 185 -26.16 -8.15 6.22
C VAL A 185 -26.52 -8.29 4.74
N PHE A 186 -27.72 -8.76 4.43
CA PHE A 186 -28.16 -9.05 3.06
C PHE A 186 -28.43 -7.78 2.23
N SER A 187 -29.15 -6.82 2.80
CA SER A 187 -29.69 -5.69 2.05
C SER A 187 -28.95 -4.35 2.25
N PHE A 188 -28.28 -4.10 3.38
CA PHE A 188 -27.98 -2.72 3.81
C PHE A 188 -26.54 -2.39 4.27
N ARG A 189 -25.53 -3.19 3.89
CA ARG A 189 -24.12 -2.86 4.15
C ARG A 189 -23.74 -1.49 3.57
N GLY A 190 -23.41 -0.51 4.42
CA GLY A 190 -23.03 0.84 4.00
C GLY A 190 -24.20 1.75 3.61
N ALA A 191 -25.46 1.34 3.88
CA ALA A 191 -26.64 2.17 3.60
C ALA A 191 -26.84 3.26 4.66
N ASN A 192 -27.61 4.30 4.32
CA ASN A 192 -28.07 5.30 5.30
C ASN A 192 -29.09 4.67 6.25
N ILE A 193 -28.94 4.89 7.57
CA ILE A 193 -29.77 4.22 8.59
C ILE A 193 -31.26 4.58 8.50
N ASP A 194 -31.64 5.80 8.10
CA ASP A 194 -33.07 6.13 7.96
C ASP A 194 -33.70 5.30 6.82
N ASN A 195 -32.98 5.03 5.72
CA ASN A 195 -33.43 4.08 4.68
C ASN A 195 -33.66 2.67 5.25
N VAL A 196 -32.73 2.19 6.08
CA VAL A 196 -32.80 0.85 6.71
C VAL A 196 -33.98 0.75 7.65
N VAL A 197 -34.17 1.77 8.50
CA VAL A 197 -35.33 1.93 9.40
C VAL A 197 -36.64 1.97 8.60
N GLN A 198 -36.68 2.65 7.46
CA GLN A 198 -37.88 2.72 6.61
C GLN A 198 -38.24 1.36 5.99
N PHE A 199 -37.27 0.66 5.40
CA PHE A 199 -37.50 -0.65 4.80
C PHE A 199 -37.94 -1.70 5.85
N LEU A 200 -37.21 -1.79 6.97
CA LEU A 200 -37.50 -2.75 8.02
C LEU A 200 -38.83 -2.48 8.73
N ALA A 201 -39.22 -1.21 8.89
CA ALA A 201 -40.55 -0.86 9.40
C ALA A 201 -41.65 -1.26 8.40
N GLY A 202 -41.40 -1.12 7.09
CA GLY A 202 -42.27 -1.67 6.05
C GLY A 202 -42.41 -3.19 6.15
N CYS A 203 -41.33 -3.90 6.48
CA CYS A 203 -41.32 -5.35 6.76
C CYS A 203 -41.99 -5.75 8.10
N GLY A 204 -42.57 -4.81 8.86
CA GLY A 204 -43.29 -5.09 10.11
C GLY A 204 -42.42 -5.16 11.37
N TYR A 205 -41.11 -4.87 11.27
CA TYR A 205 -40.21 -4.87 12.41
C TYR A 205 -40.25 -3.55 13.21
N PHE A 206 -39.60 -3.53 14.37
CA PHE A 206 -39.35 -2.32 15.18
C PHE A 206 -37.88 -1.86 15.07
N PRO A 207 -37.42 -1.38 13.90
CA PRO A 207 -35.99 -1.30 13.58
C PRO A 207 -35.19 -0.28 14.39
N ARG A 208 -35.78 0.79 14.93
CA ARG A 208 -35.02 1.70 15.81
C ARG A 208 -34.55 0.95 17.06
N VAL A 209 -35.48 0.32 17.78
CA VAL A 209 -35.18 -0.53 18.96
C VAL A 209 -34.20 -1.64 18.61
N GLY A 210 -34.44 -2.39 17.52
CA GLY A 210 -33.57 -3.50 17.15
C GLY A 210 -32.16 -3.08 16.72
N ILE A 211 -32.01 -1.98 15.97
CA ILE A 211 -30.70 -1.45 15.59
C ILE A 211 -29.97 -0.89 16.82
N ASP A 212 -30.66 -0.21 17.74
CA ASP A 212 -30.07 0.25 19.00
C ASP A 212 -29.52 -0.92 19.81
N VAL A 213 -30.23 -2.06 19.88
CA VAL A 213 -29.75 -3.30 20.52
C VAL A 213 -28.54 -3.90 19.78
N LEU A 214 -28.50 -3.86 18.45
CA LEU A 214 -27.32 -4.32 17.67
C LEU A 214 -26.10 -3.40 17.85
N VAL A 215 -26.31 -2.11 18.07
CA VAL A 215 -25.25 -1.14 18.40
C VAL A 215 -24.73 -1.35 19.82
N ASP A 216 -25.61 -1.47 20.82
CA ASP A 216 -25.19 -1.72 22.21
C ASP A 216 -24.51 -3.08 22.39
N LYS A 217 -24.80 -4.07 21.54
CA LYS A 217 -24.10 -5.37 21.48
C LYS A 217 -22.88 -5.40 20.54
N SER A 218 -22.46 -4.25 20.01
CA SER A 218 -21.29 -4.08 19.13
C SER A 218 -21.31 -4.93 17.84
N LEU A 219 -22.50 -5.29 17.33
CA LEU A 219 -22.70 -6.00 16.06
C LEU A 219 -22.80 -5.05 14.86
N VAL A 220 -23.27 -3.82 15.11
CA VAL A 220 -23.38 -2.74 14.11
C VAL A 220 -22.77 -1.47 14.69
N THR A 221 -22.21 -0.62 13.84
CA THR A 221 -21.78 0.74 14.20
C THR A 221 -22.51 1.74 13.31
N VAL A 222 -22.95 2.87 13.86
CA VAL A 222 -23.63 3.93 13.10
C VAL A 222 -22.79 5.20 13.19
N SER A 223 -22.32 5.70 12.05
CA SER A 223 -21.50 6.91 11.95
C SER A 223 -21.91 7.72 10.73
N ASP A 224 -21.96 9.05 10.85
CA ASP A 224 -22.43 9.98 9.80
C ASP A 224 -23.78 9.59 9.14
N ASN A 225 -24.69 9.03 9.95
CA ASN A 225 -25.98 8.48 9.54
C ASN A 225 -25.88 7.26 8.58
N ILE A 226 -24.75 6.56 8.56
CA ILE A 226 -24.48 5.37 7.74
C ILE A 226 -24.30 4.13 8.63
N VAL A 227 -24.90 3.01 8.21
CA VAL A 227 -24.75 1.68 8.82
C VAL A 227 -23.41 1.08 8.40
N GLN A 228 -22.50 0.93 9.36
CA GLN A 228 -21.23 0.24 9.20
C GLN A 228 -21.28 -1.11 9.93
N MET A 229 -20.73 -2.14 9.29
CA MET A 229 -20.62 -3.48 9.86
C MET A 229 -19.21 -4.01 9.61
N HIS A 230 -18.58 -4.51 10.66
CA HIS A 230 -17.22 -5.05 10.59
C HIS A 230 -17.16 -6.26 9.66
N ASN A 231 -16.12 -6.39 8.82
CA ASN A 231 -15.99 -7.47 7.81
C ASN A 231 -16.33 -8.84 8.38
N LEU A 232 -15.67 -9.22 9.48
CA LEU A 232 -15.87 -10.49 10.17
C LEU A 232 -17.31 -10.71 10.66
N ILE A 233 -18.05 -9.66 11.03
CA ILE A 233 -19.43 -9.76 11.52
C ILE A 233 -20.39 -9.93 10.33
N TYR A 234 -20.15 -9.20 9.24
CA TYR A 234 -20.83 -9.41 7.97
C TYR A 234 -20.63 -10.84 7.45
N ASP A 235 -19.39 -11.35 7.47
CA ASP A 235 -19.09 -12.71 7.00
C ASP A 235 -19.64 -13.79 7.94
N VAL A 236 -19.79 -13.53 9.24
CA VAL A 236 -20.57 -14.39 10.15
C VAL A 236 -22.04 -14.40 9.76
N GLY A 237 -22.64 -13.25 9.44
CA GLY A 237 -24.01 -13.16 8.93
C GLY A 237 -24.21 -13.93 7.62
N ILE A 238 -23.31 -13.77 6.66
CA ILE A 238 -23.33 -14.53 5.39
C ILE A 238 -23.14 -16.04 5.64
N GLN A 239 -22.32 -16.44 6.62
CA GLN A 239 -22.18 -17.85 6.99
C GLN A 239 -23.45 -18.39 7.68
N ILE A 240 -24.14 -17.59 8.51
CA ILE A 240 -25.43 -17.96 9.10
C ILE A 240 -26.50 -18.15 8.03
N ILE A 241 -26.59 -17.25 7.04
CA ILE A 241 -27.50 -17.35 5.88
C ILE A 241 -27.19 -18.58 4.99
N LYS A 242 -25.96 -19.09 5.01
CA LYS A 242 -25.54 -20.28 4.23
C LYS A 242 -25.64 -21.60 4.99
N ASP A 243 -25.48 -21.57 6.31
CA ASP A 243 -25.52 -22.75 7.19
C ASP A 243 -26.90 -22.90 7.89
N SER A 244 -27.93 -22.13 7.50
CA SER A 244 -29.28 -22.19 8.09
C SER A 244 -30.10 -23.37 7.55
N THR A 245 -30.27 -24.41 8.37
CA THR A 245 -31.04 -25.63 8.08
C THR A 245 -32.22 -25.85 9.04
N GLU A 246 -32.69 -24.79 9.72
CA GLU A 246 -33.76 -24.86 10.71
C GLU A 246 -35.04 -24.23 10.16
N GLU A 247 -36.21 -24.81 10.48
CA GLU A 247 -37.58 -24.47 10.04
C GLU A 247 -38.07 -23.05 10.41
N THR A 248 -37.16 -22.17 10.81
CA THR A 248 -37.43 -20.76 11.08
C THR A 248 -37.65 -19.99 9.78
N GLU A 249 -38.42 -18.91 9.87
CA GLU A 249 -38.70 -17.93 8.82
C GLU A 249 -37.46 -17.29 8.13
N MET A 250 -36.24 -17.60 8.58
CA MET A 250 -34.99 -16.93 8.22
C MET A 250 -34.26 -17.52 7.01
N ALA A 251 -34.48 -18.80 6.68
CA ALA A 251 -33.54 -19.63 5.92
C ALA A 251 -33.42 -19.33 4.40
N TYR A 252 -34.31 -18.52 3.84
CA TYR A 252 -34.54 -18.44 2.39
C TYR A 252 -34.05 -17.11 1.77
N ARG A 253 -32.77 -16.79 2.01
CA ARG A 253 -32.07 -15.60 1.46
C ARG A 253 -30.88 -16.01 0.60
N PHE A 254 -31.06 -16.01 -0.73
CA PHE A 254 -30.05 -16.52 -1.67
C PHE A 254 -29.07 -15.44 -2.12
N VAL A 255 -27.77 -15.74 -2.03
CA VAL A 255 -26.64 -14.82 -2.30
C VAL A 255 -25.87 -15.21 -3.58
N ASP A 256 -26.16 -16.38 -4.15
CA ASP A 256 -25.49 -16.92 -5.34
C ASP A 256 -26.49 -17.70 -6.21
N ALA A 257 -26.28 -17.69 -7.53
CA ALA A 257 -27.18 -18.32 -8.50
C ALA A 257 -27.13 -19.86 -8.41
N SER A 258 -25.98 -20.43 -8.04
CA SER A 258 -25.77 -21.88 -7.89
C SER A 258 -26.74 -22.53 -6.89
N ASN A 259 -27.15 -21.79 -5.86
CA ASN A 259 -28.08 -22.29 -4.84
C ASN A 259 -29.54 -22.25 -5.31
N ILE A 260 -29.87 -21.44 -6.31
CA ILE A 260 -31.19 -21.43 -6.96
C ILE A 260 -31.23 -22.53 -8.01
N GLN A 261 -30.12 -22.76 -8.74
CA GLN A 261 -29.99 -23.85 -9.71
C GLN A 261 -30.33 -25.21 -9.08
N SER A 262 -29.74 -25.56 -7.94
CA SER A 262 -30.03 -26.84 -7.27
C SER A 262 -31.51 -27.00 -6.89
N ILE A 263 -32.17 -25.93 -6.44
CA ILE A 263 -33.59 -25.97 -6.09
C ILE A 263 -34.46 -26.14 -7.35
N VAL A 264 -34.13 -25.47 -8.45
CA VAL A 264 -34.86 -25.60 -9.72
C VAL A 264 -34.66 -27.00 -10.34
N GLU A 265 -33.44 -27.54 -10.31
CA GLU A 265 -33.13 -28.87 -10.83
C GLU A 265 -33.71 -30.01 -9.97
N GLU A 266 -33.71 -29.88 -8.63
CA GLU A 266 -34.32 -30.88 -7.74
C GLU A 266 -35.85 -30.92 -7.86
N ASN A 267 -36.53 -29.79 -8.11
CA ASN A 267 -38.00 -29.76 -8.24
C ASN A 267 -38.53 -30.44 -9.53
N GLU A 268 -37.68 -30.73 -10.53
CA GLU A 268 -38.07 -31.59 -11.67
C GLU A 268 -37.99 -33.10 -11.32
N ILE A 269 -37.38 -33.48 -10.18
CA ILE A 269 -37.15 -34.87 -9.78
C ILE A 269 -38.05 -35.24 -8.58
N GLN A 270 -39.32 -35.51 -8.88
CA GLN A 270 -40.31 -35.89 -7.85
C GLN A 270 -40.04 -37.28 -7.23
N ASP A 271 -39.53 -37.31 -6.01
CA ASP A 271 -39.63 -38.46 -5.09
C ASP A 271 -40.13 -37.97 -3.70
N PRO A 272 -41.38 -38.27 -3.29
CA PRO A 272 -42.04 -37.57 -2.16
C PRO A 272 -41.43 -37.75 -0.76
N GLU A 273 -40.52 -38.70 -0.55
CA GLU A 273 -39.95 -38.98 0.79
C GLU A 273 -38.59 -38.28 1.05
N ALA A 274 -38.05 -37.54 0.08
CA ALA A 274 -36.79 -36.80 0.22
C ALA A 274 -36.94 -35.43 0.92
N ALA A 275 -37.59 -35.40 2.08
CA ALA A 275 -37.94 -34.17 2.81
C ALA A 275 -36.72 -33.46 3.46
N LEU A 276 -35.98 -32.67 2.67
CA LEU A 276 -34.94 -31.75 3.16
C LEU A 276 -34.68 -30.50 2.27
N THR A 277 -35.30 -30.40 1.08
CA THR A 277 -35.10 -29.27 0.15
C THR A 277 -36.08 -28.12 0.43
N PRO A 278 -35.64 -26.85 0.47
CA PRO A 278 -36.50 -25.69 0.75
C PRO A 278 -37.53 -25.41 -0.35
N CYS A 279 -38.78 -25.09 0.05
CA CYS A 279 -39.86 -24.73 -0.87
C CYS A 279 -39.64 -23.35 -1.53
N ILE A 280 -40.01 -23.23 -2.81
CA ILE A 280 -39.85 -22.00 -3.61
C ILE A 280 -40.74 -20.85 -3.12
N GLU A 281 -41.88 -21.16 -2.50
CA GLU A 281 -42.83 -20.17 -2.00
C GLU A 281 -42.28 -19.36 -0.80
N ASP A 282 -41.39 -19.95 0.00
CA ASP A 282 -40.82 -19.33 1.22
C ASP A 282 -39.74 -18.28 0.93
N ILE A 283 -39.32 -18.12 -0.32
CA ILE A 283 -38.14 -17.33 -0.69
C ILE A 283 -38.38 -15.83 -0.52
N LYS A 284 -37.77 -15.25 0.52
CA LYS A 284 -37.91 -13.84 0.90
C LYS A 284 -36.87 -12.90 0.28
N GLY A 285 -35.69 -13.40 -0.08
CA GLY A 285 -34.61 -12.58 -0.63
C GLY A 285 -33.75 -13.28 -1.68
N ILE A 286 -33.48 -12.60 -2.80
CA ILE A 286 -32.59 -13.07 -3.87
C ILE A 286 -31.59 -11.96 -4.23
N SER A 287 -30.30 -12.30 -4.24
CA SER A 287 -29.21 -11.46 -4.71
C SER A 287 -28.35 -12.24 -5.70
N LEU A 288 -28.31 -11.77 -6.96
CA LEU A 288 -27.57 -12.36 -8.06
C LEU A 288 -26.38 -11.49 -8.46
N GLU A 289 -25.29 -12.12 -8.91
CA GLU A 289 -24.21 -11.48 -9.68
C GLU A 289 -24.16 -12.14 -11.06
N MET A 290 -24.66 -11.42 -12.07
CA MET A 290 -24.85 -11.95 -13.43
C MET A 290 -23.55 -12.39 -14.10
N SER A 291 -22.38 -11.86 -13.69
CA SER A 291 -21.10 -12.29 -14.29
C SER A 291 -20.58 -13.66 -13.84
N ASN A 292 -21.31 -14.37 -12.97
CA ASN A 292 -21.00 -15.74 -12.56
C ASN A 292 -21.94 -16.78 -13.21
N ILE A 293 -22.83 -16.36 -14.13
CA ILE A 293 -23.96 -17.16 -14.61
C ILE A 293 -23.73 -17.62 -16.06
N ASP A 294 -23.13 -18.80 -16.24
CA ASP A 294 -22.95 -19.48 -17.53
C ASP A 294 -24.27 -20.20 -17.96
N PHE A 295 -25.38 -19.47 -18.10
CA PHE A 295 -26.73 -20.04 -18.24
C PHE A 295 -27.44 -19.66 -19.56
N GLU A 296 -27.83 -20.67 -20.34
CA GLU A 296 -28.73 -20.51 -21.50
C GLU A 296 -30.23 -20.63 -21.12
N GLY A 297 -30.54 -21.02 -19.88
CA GLY A 297 -31.91 -21.26 -19.40
C GLY A 297 -32.68 -20.01 -18.96
N HIS A 298 -33.82 -20.22 -18.30
CA HIS A 298 -34.71 -19.16 -17.84
C HIS A 298 -35.02 -19.30 -16.34
N ILE A 299 -34.75 -18.26 -15.55
CA ILE A 299 -35.22 -18.19 -14.15
C ILE A 299 -36.62 -17.55 -14.14
N SER A 300 -37.59 -18.23 -13.54
CA SER A 300 -38.96 -17.77 -13.36
C SER A 300 -39.22 -17.40 -11.90
N PHE A 301 -39.85 -16.24 -11.66
CA PHE A 301 -40.24 -15.79 -10.31
C PHE A 301 -41.72 -16.08 -10.00
N LYS A 302 -42.42 -16.83 -10.87
CA LYS A 302 -43.88 -16.95 -10.86
C LYS A 302 -44.47 -17.53 -9.56
N GLU A 303 -43.72 -18.35 -8.84
CA GLU A 303 -44.14 -19.04 -7.61
C GLU A 303 -43.46 -18.46 -6.34
N MET A 304 -42.61 -17.43 -6.49
CA MET A 304 -41.88 -16.81 -5.37
C MET A 304 -42.70 -15.69 -4.72
N TYR A 305 -43.92 -16.01 -4.28
CA TYR A 305 -44.91 -15.01 -3.85
C TYR A 305 -44.45 -14.14 -2.67
N ASN A 306 -43.67 -14.72 -1.75
CA ASN A 306 -43.13 -14.04 -0.57
C ASN A 306 -41.83 -13.24 -0.84
N LEU A 307 -41.39 -13.05 -2.08
CA LEU A 307 -40.12 -12.37 -2.38
C LEU A 307 -40.18 -10.87 -2.08
N ARG A 308 -39.46 -10.45 -1.03
CA ARG A 308 -39.45 -9.08 -0.49
C ARG A 308 -38.27 -8.24 -0.98
N SER A 309 -37.14 -8.88 -1.31
CA SER A 309 -35.91 -8.20 -1.77
C SER A 309 -35.31 -8.92 -2.99
N LEU A 310 -35.24 -8.25 -4.13
CA LEU A 310 -34.59 -8.74 -5.34
C LEU A 310 -33.45 -7.80 -5.76
N LYS A 311 -32.23 -8.35 -5.85
CA LYS A 311 -31.04 -7.64 -6.29
C LYS A 311 -30.36 -8.37 -7.45
N VAL A 312 -30.11 -7.66 -8.54
CA VAL A 312 -29.40 -8.16 -9.72
C VAL A 312 -28.24 -7.21 -10.02
N HIS A 313 -27.03 -7.69 -9.70
CA HIS A 313 -25.77 -7.02 -9.99
C HIS A 313 -25.21 -7.56 -11.31
N SER A 314 -24.49 -6.72 -12.05
CA SER A 314 -23.70 -7.16 -13.20
C SER A 314 -22.40 -6.37 -13.26
N SER A 315 -21.27 -7.08 -13.21
CA SER A 315 -19.96 -6.48 -13.44
C SER A 315 -19.65 -6.17 -14.92
N ASN A 316 -20.46 -6.65 -15.88
CA ASN A 316 -20.19 -6.54 -17.32
C ASN A 316 -21.45 -6.08 -18.12
N PRO A 317 -21.42 -4.90 -18.77
CA PRO A 317 -22.62 -4.29 -19.37
C PRO A 317 -22.93 -4.76 -20.81
N VAL A 318 -22.12 -5.63 -21.41
CA VAL A 318 -22.18 -5.93 -22.85
C VAL A 318 -23.24 -6.97 -23.19
N GLU A 319 -23.27 -8.09 -22.47
CA GLU A 319 -24.17 -9.22 -22.71
C GLU A 319 -24.75 -9.73 -21.38
N SER A 320 -25.90 -9.17 -20.98
CA SER A 320 -26.73 -9.76 -19.93
C SER A 320 -27.65 -10.81 -20.57
N PRO A 321 -27.62 -12.10 -20.17
CA PRO A 321 -28.61 -13.06 -20.63
C PRO A 321 -30.02 -12.58 -20.24
N LEU A 322 -31.01 -12.85 -21.10
CA LEU A 322 -32.37 -12.37 -20.94
C LEU A 322 -33.10 -13.15 -19.84
N LEU A 323 -32.97 -12.69 -18.60
CA LEU A 323 -33.93 -12.98 -17.55
C LEU A 323 -35.32 -12.48 -18.00
N CYS A 324 -36.19 -13.42 -18.38
CA CYS A 324 -37.52 -13.16 -18.89
C CYS A 324 -38.51 -12.74 -17.79
N LEU A 325 -38.30 -11.56 -17.20
CA LEU A 325 -39.31 -10.81 -16.41
C LEU A 325 -40.55 -10.39 -17.22
N SER A 326 -40.73 -10.88 -18.45
CA SER A 326 -41.69 -10.38 -19.44
C SER A 326 -43.15 -10.73 -19.14
N GLN A 327 -43.45 -11.48 -18.07
CA GLN A 327 -44.81 -11.92 -17.75
C GLN A 327 -45.23 -11.80 -16.27
N PHE A 328 -44.33 -11.92 -15.29
CA PHE A 328 -44.68 -11.90 -13.87
C PHE A 328 -43.62 -11.22 -13.00
N MET A 329 -44.07 -10.51 -11.97
CA MET A 329 -43.27 -9.89 -10.91
C MET A 329 -43.85 -10.27 -9.54
N PRO A 330 -43.04 -10.62 -8.52
CA PRO A 330 -43.54 -10.97 -7.19
C PRO A 330 -44.34 -9.84 -6.50
N PRO A 331 -45.46 -10.15 -5.82
CA PRO A 331 -46.37 -9.14 -5.26
C PRO A 331 -45.88 -8.52 -3.93
N GLU A 332 -45.16 -9.27 -3.09
CA GLU A 332 -44.63 -8.79 -1.79
C GLU A 332 -43.35 -7.92 -1.93
N LEU A 333 -42.95 -7.56 -3.16
CA LEU A 333 -41.64 -6.98 -3.43
C LEU A 333 -41.48 -5.56 -2.89
N ARG A 334 -40.59 -5.39 -1.91
CA ARG A 334 -40.31 -4.12 -1.20
C ARG A 334 -39.04 -3.43 -1.66
N LEU A 335 -38.04 -4.18 -2.13
CA LEU A 335 -36.81 -3.65 -2.71
C LEU A 335 -36.51 -4.33 -4.04
N LEU A 336 -36.28 -3.52 -5.08
CA LEU A 336 -35.83 -3.98 -6.40
C LEU A 336 -34.56 -3.20 -6.82
N HIS A 337 -33.42 -3.87 -6.80
CA HIS A 337 -32.16 -3.37 -7.36
C HIS A 337 -31.83 -4.12 -8.66
N TRP A 338 -31.74 -3.43 -9.80
CA TRP A 338 -31.40 -4.08 -11.07
C TRP A 338 -30.64 -3.12 -12.01
N ALA A 339 -29.31 -3.16 -11.94
CA ALA A 339 -28.46 -2.39 -12.84
C ALA A 339 -28.53 -2.93 -14.29
N TYR A 340 -28.55 -2.02 -15.27
CA TYR A 340 -28.65 -2.34 -16.71
C TYR A 340 -29.92 -3.11 -17.13
N CYS A 341 -31.00 -3.03 -16.33
CA CYS A 341 -32.22 -3.81 -16.57
C CYS A 341 -32.77 -3.64 -18.01
N PRO A 342 -33.03 -4.75 -18.75
CA PRO A 342 -33.38 -4.71 -20.16
C PRO A 342 -34.85 -4.36 -20.45
N LEU A 343 -35.72 -4.29 -19.45
CA LEU A 343 -37.15 -3.97 -19.59
C LEU A 343 -37.36 -2.57 -20.20
N GLN A 344 -38.39 -2.43 -21.04
CA GLN A 344 -38.82 -1.14 -21.59
C GLN A 344 -39.97 -0.50 -20.79
N SER A 345 -40.71 -1.31 -20.04
CA SER A 345 -41.70 -0.94 -19.01
C SER A 345 -41.91 -2.14 -18.07
N PHE A 346 -42.46 -1.92 -16.88
CA PHE A 346 -42.94 -3.00 -16.02
C PHE A 346 -44.21 -3.68 -16.56
N PRO A 347 -44.49 -4.94 -16.16
CA PRO A 347 -45.79 -5.59 -16.38
C PRO A 347 -46.96 -4.76 -15.82
N GLN A 348 -48.13 -4.86 -16.46
CA GLN A 348 -49.29 -4.04 -16.11
C GLN A 348 -49.94 -4.49 -14.79
N ASP A 349 -49.89 -5.80 -14.53
CA ASP A 349 -50.35 -6.54 -13.35
C ASP A 349 -49.44 -6.41 -12.12
N PHE A 350 -48.17 -6.00 -12.27
CA PHE A 350 -47.22 -5.86 -11.15
C PHE A 350 -47.76 -4.93 -10.05
N ASP A 351 -48.02 -5.46 -8.85
CA ASP A 351 -48.40 -4.65 -7.70
C ASP A 351 -47.19 -3.85 -7.17
N VAL A 352 -47.44 -2.60 -6.82
CA VAL A 352 -46.45 -1.64 -6.32
C VAL A 352 -46.82 -1.08 -4.95
N GLN A 353 -47.91 -1.56 -4.33
CA GLN A 353 -48.39 -1.07 -3.03
C GLN A 353 -47.35 -1.25 -1.91
N TYR A 354 -46.60 -2.36 -1.95
CA TYR A 354 -45.57 -2.70 -0.95
C TYR A 354 -44.14 -2.25 -1.32
N LEU A 355 -43.94 -1.70 -2.52
CA LEU A 355 -42.60 -1.34 -3.03
C LEU A 355 -42.05 -0.10 -2.32
N VAL A 356 -40.92 -0.23 -1.61
CA VAL A 356 -40.28 0.83 -0.81
C VAL A 356 -39.13 1.51 -1.56
N GLU A 357 -38.28 0.73 -2.23
CA GLU A 357 -37.15 1.22 -3.03
C GLU A 357 -37.08 0.57 -4.42
N LEU A 358 -36.96 1.40 -5.46
CA LEU A 358 -36.78 1.03 -6.86
C LEU A 358 -35.45 1.60 -7.39
N ASN A 359 -34.47 0.74 -7.65
CA ASN A 359 -33.10 1.14 -7.92
C ASN A 359 -32.57 0.46 -9.20
N MET A 360 -32.73 1.11 -10.35
CA MET A 360 -32.47 0.53 -11.67
C MET A 360 -31.58 1.47 -12.52
N PRO A 361 -30.30 1.64 -12.16
CA PRO A 361 -29.39 2.48 -12.93
C PRO A 361 -29.08 1.86 -14.31
N CYS A 362 -28.81 2.72 -15.30
CA CYS A 362 -28.52 2.35 -16.69
C CYS A 362 -29.64 1.54 -17.39
N SER A 363 -30.90 1.69 -16.96
CA SER A 363 -32.01 0.88 -17.48
C SER A 363 -32.45 1.27 -18.90
N LYS A 364 -33.08 0.30 -19.61
CA LYS A 364 -33.72 0.50 -20.92
C LYS A 364 -35.18 0.95 -20.82
N LEU A 365 -35.70 1.19 -19.62
CA LEU A 365 -37.06 1.69 -19.36
C LEU A 365 -37.33 2.98 -20.15
N ARG A 366 -38.52 3.07 -20.75
CA ARG A 366 -39.05 4.25 -21.46
C ARG A 366 -40.09 5.00 -20.64
N LYS A 367 -40.86 4.23 -19.86
CA LYS A 367 -41.79 4.64 -18.81
C LYS A 367 -41.65 3.67 -17.63
N LEU A 368 -42.24 4.00 -16.48
CA LEU A 368 -42.32 3.09 -15.34
C LEU A 368 -43.32 1.94 -15.59
N TRP A 369 -44.62 2.23 -15.48
CA TRP A 369 -45.69 1.23 -15.55
C TRP A 369 -46.94 1.78 -16.24
N GLY A 370 -47.76 0.89 -16.80
CA GLY A 370 -49.05 1.26 -17.37
C GLY A 370 -50.13 1.49 -16.31
N GLY A 371 -50.96 2.52 -16.50
CA GLY A 371 -52.12 2.83 -15.66
C GLY A 371 -51.81 3.65 -14.40
N THR A 372 -52.86 4.08 -13.71
CA THR A 372 -52.78 4.80 -12.44
C THR A 372 -52.55 3.83 -11.28
N LYS A 373 -51.30 3.64 -10.87
CA LYS A 373 -50.92 2.88 -9.67
C LYS A 373 -50.67 3.82 -8.48
N ASN A 374 -50.95 3.36 -7.26
CA ASN A 374 -50.78 4.11 -6.02
C ASN A 374 -49.71 3.44 -5.12
N PRO A 375 -48.41 3.73 -5.32
CA PRO A 375 -47.34 3.07 -4.58
C PRO A 375 -47.13 3.74 -3.21
N GLU A 376 -48.03 3.47 -2.25
CA GLU A 376 -48.03 4.18 -0.96
C GLU A 376 -46.79 3.91 -0.09
N ALA A 377 -46.15 2.75 -0.23
CA ALA A 377 -44.91 2.43 0.47
C ALA A 377 -43.65 3.11 -0.14
N LEU A 378 -43.75 3.66 -1.36
CA LEU A 378 -42.58 4.00 -2.19
C LEU A 378 -41.90 5.30 -1.74
N LYS A 379 -40.67 5.14 -1.25
CA LYS A 379 -39.84 6.20 -0.70
C LYS A 379 -38.70 6.61 -1.62
N ARG A 380 -38.15 5.69 -2.41
CA ARG A 380 -36.86 5.89 -3.09
C ARG A 380 -36.89 5.37 -4.52
N ILE A 381 -36.52 6.22 -5.47
CA ILE A 381 -36.39 5.87 -6.88
C ILE A 381 -35.05 6.36 -7.43
N THR A 382 -34.28 5.44 -8.01
CA THR A 382 -33.04 5.71 -8.74
C THR A 382 -33.13 5.10 -10.13
N LEU A 383 -33.29 5.93 -11.16
CA LEU A 383 -33.26 5.53 -12.58
C LEU A 383 -32.09 6.16 -13.34
N SER A 384 -31.06 6.63 -12.61
CA SER A 384 -29.89 7.31 -13.18
C SER A 384 -29.28 6.56 -14.39
N HIS A 385 -28.78 7.30 -15.36
CA HIS A 385 -28.23 6.84 -16.63
C HIS A 385 -29.24 6.10 -17.56
N SER A 386 -30.54 6.10 -17.28
CA SER A 386 -31.55 5.47 -18.16
C SER A 386 -31.81 6.32 -19.40
N LEU A 387 -30.98 6.16 -20.44
CA LEU A 387 -30.97 6.99 -21.67
C LEU A 387 -32.21 6.86 -22.56
N GLN A 388 -33.12 5.92 -22.28
CA GLN A 388 -34.38 5.74 -23.02
C GLN A 388 -35.62 6.29 -22.29
N LEU A 389 -35.48 6.73 -21.04
CA LEU A 389 -36.60 7.23 -20.21
C LEU A 389 -37.10 8.57 -20.76
N VAL A 390 -38.40 8.67 -21.05
CA VAL A 390 -39.02 9.85 -21.69
C VAL A 390 -39.84 10.69 -20.70
N ASN A 391 -40.61 10.03 -19.84
CA ASN A 391 -41.40 10.67 -18.78
C ASN A 391 -41.47 9.76 -17.54
N VAL A 392 -41.86 10.34 -16.40
CA VAL A 392 -42.14 9.64 -15.13
C VAL A 392 -43.38 10.23 -14.45
N ASP A 393 -44.38 10.59 -15.26
CA ASP A 393 -45.62 11.27 -14.81
C ASP A 393 -46.43 10.40 -13.83
N GLU A 394 -46.20 9.08 -13.81
CA GLU A 394 -46.81 8.15 -12.87
C GLU A 394 -46.42 8.44 -11.41
N LEU A 395 -45.30 9.16 -11.17
CA LEU A 395 -44.82 9.48 -9.82
C LEU A 395 -45.63 10.56 -9.10
N GLN A 396 -46.48 11.31 -9.80
CA GLN A 396 -47.32 12.35 -9.17
C GLN A 396 -48.27 11.79 -8.09
N TYR A 397 -48.56 10.49 -8.13
CA TYR A 397 -49.38 9.79 -7.13
C TYR A 397 -48.59 9.31 -5.91
N SER A 398 -47.24 9.31 -5.97
CA SER A 398 -46.34 8.76 -4.94
C SER A 398 -46.19 9.74 -3.76
N ARG A 399 -47.18 9.79 -2.86
CA ARG A 399 -47.23 10.78 -1.76
C ARG A 399 -46.03 10.72 -0.80
N ASN A 400 -45.57 9.50 -0.50
CA ASN A 400 -44.56 9.22 0.53
C ASN A 400 -43.11 9.19 0.01
N ILE A 401 -42.88 9.59 -1.25
CA ILE A 401 -41.57 9.57 -1.87
C ILE A 401 -40.63 10.62 -1.27
N GLU A 402 -39.41 10.22 -0.95
CA GLU A 402 -38.37 11.02 -0.27
C GLU A 402 -37.18 11.35 -1.18
N LEU A 403 -36.86 10.47 -2.13
CA LEU A 403 -35.73 10.62 -3.06
C LEU A 403 -36.10 10.18 -4.48
N ILE A 404 -35.78 11.05 -5.44
CA ILE A 404 -35.88 10.80 -6.89
C ILE A 404 -34.53 11.15 -7.54
N ASP A 405 -33.80 10.15 -8.06
CA ASP A 405 -32.58 10.33 -8.85
C ASP A 405 -32.78 9.85 -10.30
N LEU A 406 -32.74 10.80 -11.23
CA LEU A 406 -32.87 10.61 -12.68
C LEU A 406 -31.61 11.14 -13.40
N HIS A 407 -30.46 11.20 -12.73
CA HIS A 407 -29.21 11.73 -13.28
C HIS A 407 -28.91 11.18 -14.68
N ARG A 408 -28.61 12.03 -15.67
CA ARG A 408 -28.32 11.63 -17.07
C ARG A 408 -29.46 10.90 -17.79
N CYS A 409 -30.72 10.98 -17.35
CA CYS A 409 -31.86 10.65 -18.20
C CYS A 409 -32.02 11.73 -19.29
N SER A 410 -31.20 11.64 -20.34
CA SER A 410 -31.04 12.69 -21.35
C SER A 410 -32.24 12.88 -22.28
N ARG A 411 -33.16 11.91 -22.30
CA ARG A 411 -34.42 11.95 -23.04
C ARG A 411 -35.64 12.31 -22.19
N LEU A 412 -35.45 12.62 -20.91
CA LEU A 412 -36.53 12.99 -20.00
C LEU A 412 -37.02 14.40 -20.36
N GLU A 413 -38.22 14.51 -20.93
CA GLU A 413 -38.76 15.76 -21.49
C GLU A 413 -39.41 16.64 -20.40
N SER A 414 -39.92 16.04 -19.33
CA SER A 414 -40.63 16.71 -18.24
C SER A 414 -40.30 16.11 -16.87
N PHE A 415 -40.65 16.84 -15.80
CA PHE A 415 -40.68 16.33 -14.44
C PHE A 415 -42.11 16.46 -13.88
N PRO A 416 -42.64 15.43 -13.18
CA PRO A 416 -44.00 15.43 -12.64
C PRO A 416 -44.26 16.58 -11.65
N ASN A 417 -45.54 16.94 -11.49
CA ASN A 417 -45.96 17.96 -10.52
C ASN A 417 -45.95 17.40 -9.09
N MET A 418 -44.78 17.37 -8.46
CA MET A 418 -44.58 16.84 -7.10
C MET A 418 -44.96 17.82 -5.99
N GLY A 419 -45.52 19.00 -6.31
CA GLY A 419 -45.81 20.08 -5.36
C GLY A 419 -46.76 19.73 -4.19
N GLN A 420 -47.47 18.59 -4.25
CA GLN A 420 -48.33 18.09 -3.16
C GLN A 420 -47.67 17.00 -2.29
N SER A 421 -46.47 16.49 -2.62
CA SER A 421 -45.76 15.54 -1.75
C SER A 421 -45.30 16.24 -0.47
N GLN A 422 -45.44 15.57 0.68
CA GLN A 422 -45.07 16.11 1.98
C GLN A 422 -43.67 15.65 2.45
N HIS A 423 -43.06 14.70 1.72
CA HIS A 423 -41.87 13.98 2.17
C HIS A 423 -40.69 14.04 1.20
N LEU A 424 -40.85 14.56 -0.02
CA LEU A 424 -39.79 14.62 -1.02
C LEU A 424 -38.66 15.56 -0.60
N GLU A 425 -37.50 15.00 -0.24
CA GLU A 425 -36.33 15.73 0.26
C GLU A 425 -35.23 15.91 -0.79
N VAL A 426 -35.09 14.96 -1.74
CA VAL A 426 -33.99 14.92 -2.71
C VAL A 426 -34.50 14.70 -4.12
N VAL A 427 -34.14 15.61 -5.03
CA VAL A 427 -34.40 15.49 -6.48
C VAL A 427 -33.09 15.73 -7.24
N ASN A 428 -32.68 14.77 -8.08
CA ASN A 428 -31.51 14.89 -8.95
C ASN A 428 -31.89 14.68 -10.42
N LEU A 429 -31.85 15.78 -11.18
CA LEU A 429 -32.10 15.84 -12.63
C LEU A 429 -30.82 16.25 -13.38
N SER A 430 -29.64 16.08 -12.77
CA SER A 430 -28.39 16.58 -13.35
C SER A 430 -28.09 15.85 -14.67
N ASN A 431 -27.81 16.60 -15.74
CA ASN A 431 -27.65 16.16 -17.13
C ASN A 431 -28.94 15.61 -17.81
N CYS A 432 -30.14 15.94 -17.29
CA CYS A 432 -31.39 15.78 -18.02
C CYS A 432 -31.56 16.91 -19.04
N ILE A 433 -30.81 16.84 -20.14
CA ILE A 433 -30.67 17.93 -21.11
C ILE A 433 -31.98 18.36 -21.80
N ALA A 434 -32.99 17.48 -21.84
CA ALA A 434 -34.29 17.76 -22.47
C ALA A 434 -35.30 18.48 -21.54
N ILE A 435 -35.02 18.59 -20.24
CA ILE A 435 -35.86 19.36 -19.31
C ILE A 435 -35.55 20.84 -19.47
N GLU A 436 -36.46 21.61 -20.08
CA GLU A 436 -36.33 23.07 -20.27
C GLU A 436 -37.12 23.92 -19.25
N ILE A 437 -37.99 23.29 -18.45
CA ILE A 437 -38.87 23.96 -17.48
C ILE A 437 -38.44 23.59 -16.05
N PHE A 438 -38.47 24.57 -15.13
CA PHE A 438 -38.14 24.33 -13.73
C PHE A 438 -39.12 23.33 -13.07
N PRO A 439 -38.64 22.30 -12.34
CA PRO A 439 -39.51 21.26 -11.79
C PRO A 439 -40.37 21.76 -10.63
N LYS A 440 -41.67 21.43 -10.66
CA LYS A 440 -42.61 21.75 -9.56
C LYS A 440 -42.39 20.83 -8.36
N VAL A 441 -41.51 21.25 -7.44
CA VAL A 441 -41.14 20.55 -6.22
C VAL A 441 -41.83 21.14 -4.96
N PRO A 442 -42.03 20.33 -3.89
CA PRO A 442 -42.67 20.75 -2.66
C PRO A 442 -41.71 21.39 -1.63
N ARG A 443 -42.27 21.98 -0.56
CA ARG A 443 -41.53 22.65 0.54
C ARG A 443 -40.64 21.72 1.38
N SER A 444 -40.81 20.40 1.28
CA SER A 444 -39.98 19.40 1.97
C SER A 444 -38.56 19.27 1.38
N ILE A 445 -38.30 19.85 0.20
CA ILE A 445 -37.05 19.68 -0.53
C ILE A 445 -35.84 20.22 0.26
N LYS A 446 -34.79 19.39 0.38
CA LYS A 446 -33.50 19.72 0.99
C LYS A 446 -32.38 19.76 -0.04
N LYS A 447 -32.45 18.97 -1.12
CA LYS A 447 -31.44 18.92 -2.19
C LYS A 447 -32.09 18.89 -3.57
N LEU A 448 -31.73 19.86 -4.40
CA LEU A 448 -32.20 19.99 -5.78
C LEU A 448 -31.00 20.15 -6.73
N HIS A 449 -30.70 19.10 -7.50
CA HIS A 449 -29.57 19.05 -8.40
C HIS A 449 -30.04 19.17 -9.86
N LEU A 450 -29.77 20.30 -10.50
CA LEU A 450 -30.21 20.64 -11.88
C LEU A 450 -29.02 20.96 -12.80
N GLN A 451 -27.81 20.50 -12.45
CA GLN A 451 -26.57 20.74 -13.21
C GLN A 451 -26.71 20.16 -14.63
N GLY A 452 -26.65 20.98 -15.68
CA GLY A 452 -26.70 20.51 -17.07
C GLY A 452 -28.09 20.06 -17.55
N THR A 453 -29.16 20.63 -16.98
CA THR A 453 -30.51 20.61 -17.59
C THR A 453 -30.59 21.64 -18.72
N GLY A 454 -31.64 21.58 -19.55
CA GLY A 454 -31.96 22.60 -20.55
C GLY A 454 -32.70 23.83 -20.00
N ILE A 455 -32.91 23.91 -18.68
CA ILE A 455 -33.69 24.95 -18.00
C ILE A 455 -33.07 26.33 -18.25
N ARG A 456 -33.90 27.29 -18.66
CA ARG A 456 -33.44 28.64 -19.06
C ARG A 456 -33.85 29.75 -18.07
N GLU A 457 -35.01 29.61 -17.44
CA GLU A 457 -35.65 30.60 -16.55
C GLU A 457 -36.19 29.89 -15.27
N LEU A 458 -36.32 30.64 -14.17
CA LEU A 458 -36.67 30.10 -12.83
C LEU A 458 -38.08 30.52 -12.37
N ASP A 459 -39.06 30.37 -13.27
CA ASP A 459 -40.43 30.81 -13.06
C ASP A 459 -41.29 29.79 -12.29
N ASN A 460 -42.43 30.23 -11.75
CA ASN A 460 -43.39 29.45 -10.93
C ASN A 460 -42.81 28.92 -9.60
N LEU A 461 -42.41 29.81 -8.68
CA LEU A 461 -41.86 29.47 -7.36
C LEU A 461 -42.81 29.73 -6.18
N ASP A 462 -44.10 29.96 -6.42
CA ASP A 462 -45.11 30.22 -5.37
C ASP A 462 -45.15 29.15 -4.28
N SER A 463 -44.77 27.91 -4.61
CA SER A 463 -44.64 26.79 -3.66
C SER A 463 -43.68 27.06 -2.51
N PHE A 464 -42.63 27.87 -2.71
CA PHE A 464 -41.64 28.22 -1.68
C PHE A 464 -42.08 29.38 -0.78
N SER A 465 -43.14 30.11 -1.14
CA SER A 465 -43.68 31.15 -0.26
C SER A 465 -44.27 30.55 1.02
N ASN A 466 -44.07 31.23 2.15
CA ASN A 466 -44.61 30.93 3.49
C ASN A 466 -44.03 29.72 4.27
N GLN A 467 -43.06 30.04 5.13
CA GLN A 467 -42.89 29.55 6.51
C GLN A 467 -42.77 28.03 6.78
N ASP A 468 -41.56 27.48 6.62
CA ASP A 468 -40.86 26.82 7.74
C ASP A 468 -39.35 27.12 7.63
N ARG A 469 -38.68 27.35 8.77
CA ARG A 469 -37.28 27.79 8.86
C ARG A 469 -36.28 26.63 9.06
N ARG A 470 -36.71 25.38 8.85
CA ARG A 470 -35.95 24.17 9.22
C ARG A 470 -35.27 23.45 8.06
N ASN A 471 -35.78 23.57 6.83
CA ASN A 471 -35.23 22.85 5.68
C ASN A 471 -34.07 23.64 5.05
N ARG A 472 -32.86 23.09 5.17
CA ARG A 472 -31.66 23.61 4.49
C ARG A 472 -31.75 23.22 3.01
N VAL A 473 -32.05 24.16 2.11
CA VAL A 473 -32.03 23.88 0.67
C VAL A 473 -30.59 23.95 0.14
N PHE A 474 -30.22 22.97 -0.69
CA PHE A 474 -29.03 22.92 -1.52
C PHE A 474 -29.45 22.97 -3.00
N LEU A 475 -29.02 23.99 -3.74
CA LEU A 475 -29.28 24.13 -5.19
C LEU A 475 -27.98 24.08 -5.97
N LYS A 476 -27.92 23.24 -7.02
CA LYS A 476 -26.77 23.18 -7.95
C LYS A 476 -27.19 23.36 -9.41
N LEU A 477 -26.66 24.41 -10.04
CA LEU A 477 -26.83 24.76 -11.46
C LEU A 477 -25.48 24.70 -12.22
N LYS A 478 -25.52 24.70 -13.55
CA LYS A 478 -24.34 24.85 -14.43
C LYS A 478 -24.79 25.32 -15.82
N ASP A 479 -23.94 26.04 -16.56
CA ASP A 479 -24.10 26.42 -17.97
C ASP A 479 -25.27 27.37 -18.29
N TYR A 480 -25.65 28.26 -17.36
CA TYR A 480 -26.62 29.33 -17.60
C TYR A 480 -25.96 30.58 -18.18
N SER A 481 -26.56 31.17 -19.23
CA SER A 481 -26.08 32.39 -19.89
C SER A 481 -26.92 33.64 -19.72
N ASN A 482 -28.16 33.51 -19.24
CA ASN A 482 -29.12 34.62 -19.13
C ASN A 482 -29.91 34.60 -17.81
N LEU A 483 -29.31 34.12 -16.72
CA LEU A 483 -29.93 34.10 -15.39
C LEU A 483 -29.94 35.52 -14.78
N LYS A 484 -30.92 36.34 -15.19
CA LYS A 484 -30.99 37.79 -14.89
C LYS A 484 -31.17 38.11 -13.40
N SER A 485 -31.79 37.23 -12.62
CA SER A 485 -32.08 37.41 -11.19
C SER A 485 -32.19 36.06 -10.48
N LEU A 486 -31.77 36.01 -9.21
CA LEU A 486 -32.13 34.93 -8.30
C LEU A 486 -33.36 35.35 -7.48
N PRO A 487 -34.41 34.50 -7.39
CA PRO A 487 -35.53 34.76 -6.49
C PRO A 487 -35.12 34.57 -5.02
N ASP A 488 -35.81 35.26 -4.10
CA ASP A 488 -35.46 35.27 -2.67
C ASP A 488 -35.95 34.00 -1.96
N PHE A 489 -35.13 32.95 -2.03
CA PHE A 489 -35.35 31.70 -1.32
C PHE A 489 -35.07 31.84 0.19
N GLU A 490 -36.08 32.18 1.00
CA GLU A 490 -35.92 32.33 2.47
C GLU A 490 -35.24 31.12 3.17
N SER A 491 -35.31 29.91 2.60
CA SER A 491 -34.74 28.66 3.15
C SER A 491 -33.42 28.20 2.53
N LEU A 492 -32.86 28.94 1.55
CA LEU A 492 -31.64 28.52 0.84
C LEU A 492 -30.38 28.82 1.67
N GLU A 493 -29.73 27.77 2.16
CA GLU A 493 -28.45 27.89 2.86
C GLU A 493 -27.24 27.66 1.96
N VAL A 494 -27.37 26.86 0.90
CA VAL A 494 -26.24 26.50 0.01
C VAL A 494 -26.62 26.66 -1.45
N LEU A 495 -25.89 27.51 -2.16
CA LEU A 495 -26.05 27.77 -3.59
C LEU A 495 -24.76 27.50 -4.35
N ASN A 496 -24.84 26.68 -5.41
CA ASN A 496 -23.71 26.34 -6.25
C ASN A 496 -24.03 26.60 -7.73
N LEU A 497 -23.42 27.66 -8.28
CA LEU A 497 -23.47 28.09 -9.69
C LEU A 497 -22.12 27.87 -10.39
N SER A 498 -21.23 27.05 -9.81
CA SER A 498 -19.88 26.88 -10.31
C SER A 498 -19.87 26.25 -11.72
N GLY A 499 -19.30 26.97 -12.68
CA GLY A 499 -19.28 26.61 -14.09
C GLY A 499 -20.35 27.31 -14.96
N CYS A 500 -21.13 28.24 -14.44
CA CYS A 500 -21.94 29.14 -15.27
C CYS A 500 -21.04 30.23 -15.92
N SER A 501 -20.29 29.85 -16.97
CA SER A 501 -19.24 30.69 -17.58
C SER A 501 -19.73 32.06 -18.07
N GLU A 502 -20.98 32.13 -18.50
CA GLU A 502 -21.61 33.31 -19.09
C GLU A 502 -22.35 34.19 -18.05
N LEU A 503 -22.37 33.79 -16.78
CA LEU A 503 -23.02 34.55 -15.70
C LEU A 503 -22.18 35.78 -15.32
N GLU A 504 -22.57 36.98 -15.77
CA GLU A 504 -21.80 38.23 -15.56
C GLU A 504 -22.16 39.01 -14.29
N LYS A 505 -23.44 38.97 -13.90
CA LYS A 505 -24.02 39.67 -12.74
C LYS A 505 -25.13 38.83 -12.11
N ILE A 506 -25.36 39.03 -10.82
CA ILE A 506 -26.43 38.37 -10.05
C ILE A 506 -27.17 39.46 -9.27
N GLN A 507 -28.47 39.62 -9.52
CA GLN A 507 -29.33 40.50 -8.74
C GLN A 507 -30.04 39.71 -7.63
N GLY A 508 -29.88 40.17 -6.39
CA GLY A 508 -30.45 39.54 -5.20
C GLY A 508 -29.69 38.29 -4.73
N PHE A 509 -29.61 38.11 -3.41
CA PHE A 509 -29.20 36.86 -2.77
C PHE A 509 -30.00 36.68 -1.47
N PRO A 510 -30.45 35.46 -1.13
CA PRO A 510 -31.28 35.25 0.04
C PRO A 510 -30.52 35.46 1.35
N GLN A 511 -31.18 36.09 2.33
CA GLN A 511 -30.54 36.54 3.58
C GLN A 511 -30.03 35.40 4.49
N ASN A 512 -30.44 34.16 4.24
CA ASN A 512 -30.09 32.97 5.02
C ASN A 512 -28.93 32.14 4.42
N LEU A 513 -28.35 32.58 3.31
CA LEU A 513 -27.26 31.88 2.63
C LEU A 513 -26.00 31.77 3.51
N LYS A 514 -25.49 30.54 3.67
CA LYS A 514 -24.27 30.20 4.42
C LYS A 514 -23.11 29.77 3.52
N GLU A 515 -23.39 29.19 2.35
CA GLU A 515 -22.36 28.78 1.39
C GLU A 515 -22.75 29.20 -0.03
N LEU A 516 -21.81 29.85 -0.71
CA LEU A 516 -21.99 30.34 -2.08
C LEU A 516 -20.79 29.94 -2.94
N TYR A 517 -21.04 29.16 -3.98
CA TYR A 517 -20.03 28.71 -4.95
C TYR A 517 -20.35 29.29 -6.34
N LEU A 518 -19.44 30.09 -6.87
CA LEU A 518 -19.48 30.81 -8.15
C LEU A 518 -18.23 30.53 -9.01
N ALA A 519 -17.49 29.46 -8.72
CA ALA A 519 -16.20 29.21 -9.36
C ALA A 519 -16.35 28.97 -10.88
N ASN A 520 -15.46 29.54 -11.70
CA ASN A 520 -15.50 29.50 -13.17
C ASN A 520 -16.72 30.22 -13.77
N THR A 521 -17.17 31.33 -13.19
CA THR A 521 -18.20 32.22 -13.75
C THR A 521 -17.59 33.50 -14.34
N SER A 522 -18.37 34.28 -15.10
CA SER A 522 -17.99 35.62 -15.57
C SER A 522 -18.31 36.74 -14.55
N VAL A 523 -18.62 36.39 -13.30
CA VAL A 523 -19.09 37.36 -12.31
C VAL A 523 -18.02 38.43 -12.05
N SER A 524 -18.44 39.69 -12.14
CA SER A 524 -17.56 40.88 -12.06
C SER A 524 -17.55 41.55 -10.68
N GLU A 525 -18.54 41.26 -9.84
CA GLU A 525 -18.79 41.91 -8.54
C GLU A 525 -19.17 40.86 -7.48
N ILE A 526 -18.76 41.04 -6.22
CA ILE A 526 -19.09 40.12 -5.12
C ILE A 526 -20.29 40.67 -4.32
N PRO A 527 -21.25 39.85 -3.87
CA PRO A 527 -22.30 40.28 -2.95
C PRO A 527 -21.77 40.78 -1.60
N SER A 528 -22.10 42.02 -1.23
CA SER A 528 -21.70 42.66 0.04
C SER A 528 -22.73 42.56 1.16
N SER A 529 -23.98 42.17 0.88
CA SER A 529 -25.10 42.12 1.84
C SER A 529 -25.18 40.82 2.66
N LEU A 530 -24.38 39.81 2.35
CA LEU A 530 -24.52 38.44 2.85
C LEU A 530 -23.90 38.23 4.24
N CYS A 531 -24.55 38.81 5.26
CA CYS A 531 -24.06 38.81 6.65
C CYS A 531 -23.91 37.42 7.29
N LYS A 532 -24.66 36.40 6.82
CA LYS A 532 -24.64 35.02 7.35
C LYS A 532 -23.72 34.04 6.60
N LEU A 533 -23.08 34.49 5.53
CA LEU A 533 -22.24 33.64 4.69
C LEU A 533 -20.99 33.18 5.47
N VAL A 534 -20.69 31.88 5.42
CA VAL A 534 -19.54 31.23 6.06
C VAL A 534 -18.48 30.86 5.03
N THR A 535 -18.91 30.39 3.85
CA THR A 535 -18.03 30.02 2.73
C THR A 535 -18.40 30.79 1.47
N LEU A 536 -17.42 31.44 0.85
CA LEU A 536 -17.51 32.03 -0.47
C LEU A 536 -16.42 31.44 -1.38
N ASP A 537 -16.83 30.84 -2.48
CA ASP A 537 -15.94 30.29 -3.50
C ASP A 537 -16.17 30.98 -4.84
N MET A 538 -15.16 31.68 -5.33
CA MET A 538 -15.15 32.44 -6.58
C MET A 538 -13.90 32.11 -7.41
N GLU A 539 -13.34 30.89 -7.27
CA GLU A 539 -12.15 30.50 -8.02
C GLU A 539 -12.33 30.66 -9.54
N ASN A 540 -11.31 31.12 -10.25
CA ASN A 540 -11.30 31.34 -11.69
C ASN A 540 -12.36 32.35 -12.21
N CYS A 541 -12.88 33.27 -11.37
CA CYS A 541 -13.73 34.38 -11.80
C CYS A 541 -12.91 35.46 -12.52
N LYS A 542 -12.53 35.21 -13.78
CA LYS A 542 -11.57 36.02 -14.54
C LYS A 542 -11.97 37.47 -14.80
N ARG A 543 -13.26 37.84 -14.63
CA ARG A 543 -13.72 39.23 -14.78
C ARG A 543 -13.65 40.05 -13.48
N LEU A 544 -13.46 39.40 -12.33
CA LEU A 544 -13.38 40.07 -11.03
C LEU A 544 -12.08 40.90 -10.94
N GLN A 545 -12.22 42.19 -10.63
CA GLN A 545 -11.08 43.14 -10.53
C GLN A 545 -10.82 43.62 -9.09
N HIS A 546 -11.88 43.74 -8.28
CA HIS A 546 -11.86 44.34 -6.94
C HIS A 546 -12.81 43.58 -6.00
N LEU A 547 -12.53 43.63 -4.69
CA LEU A 547 -13.48 43.23 -3.64
C LEU A 547 -14.44 44.41 -3.33
N PRO A 548 -15.69 44.17 -2.88
CA PRO A 548 -16.69 45.21 -2.72
C PRO A 548 -16.49 45.99 -1.41
N MET A 549 -16.85 47.26 -1.42
CA MET A 549 -16.86 48.09 -0.21
C MET A 549 -17.88 47.55 0.81
N GLY A 550 -17.48 47.46 2.07
CA GLY A 550 -18.33 46.97 3.17
C GLY A 550 -18.27 45.46 3.38
N MET A 551 -17.41 44.72 2.67
CA MET A 551 -17.23 43.27 2.84
C MET A 551 -16.78 42.91 4.26
N CYS A 552 -16.15 43.83 5.00
CA CYS A 552 -15.82 43.66 6.41
C CYS A 552 -17.04 43.37 7.31
N ASN A 553 -18.25 43.69 6.86
CA ASN A 553 -19.51 43.41 7.56
C ASN A 553 -19.97 41.95 7.46
N MET A 554 -19.33 41.11 6.64
CA MET A 554 -19.63 39.68 6.51
C MET A 554 -19.09 38.89 7.72
N LYS A 555 -19.69 39.14 8.90
CA LYS A 555 -19.23 38.67 10.22
C LYS A 555 -19.18 37.14 10.35
N SER A 556 -19.88 36.39 9.51
CA SER A 556 -19.84 34.92 9.51
C SER A 556 -18.74 34.32 8.62
N LEU A 557 -18.10 35.09 7.74
CA LEU A 557 -17.27 34.52 6.67
C LEU A 557 -15.95 33.97 7.20
N ALA A 558 -15.83 32.64 7.18
CA ALA A 558 -14.67 31.88 7.63
C ALA A 558 -13.77 31.43 6.48
N LYS A 559 -14.30 31.27 5.26
CA LYS A 559 -13.56 30.74 4.10
C LYS A 559 -13.82 31.54 2.83
N LEU A 560 -12.76 32.08 2.23
CA LEU A 560 -12.80 32.86 0.99
C LEU A 560 -11.81 32.30 -0.03
N LYS A 561 -12.32 31.82 -1.17
CA LYS A 561 -11.54 31.21 -2.25
C LYS A 561 -11.65 32.07 -3.50
N LEU A 562 -10.53 32.64 -3.95
CA LEU A 562 -10.40 33.60 -5.06
C LEU A 562 -9.29 33.19 -6.05
N SER A 563 -8.70 32.01 -5.89
CA SER A 563 -7.61 31.50 -6.73
C SER A 563 -8.01 31.47 -8.22
N GLY A 564 -7.13 31.94 -9.10
CA GLY A 564 -7.38 32.07 -10.54
C GLY A 564 -8.15 33.33 -10.97
N CYS A 565 -8.48 34.24 -10.05
CA CYS A 565 -9.02 35.57 -10.41
C CYS A 565 -7.91 36.47 -10.98
N SER A 566 -7.51 36.20 -12.22
CA SER A 566 -6.32 36.75 -12.87
C SER A 566 -6.32 38.28 -13.10
N ASN A 567 -7.46 38.96 -12.87
CA ASN A 567 -7.59 40.41 -12.96
C ASN A 567 -7.79 41.10 -11.59
N LEU A 568 -7.86 40.34 -10.49
CA LEU A 568 -8.02 40.87 -9.14
C LEU A 568 -6.71 41.53 -8.69
N GLU A 569 -6.65 42.86 -8.72
CA GLU A 569 -5.43 43.62 -8.37
C GLU A 569 -5.40 44.17 -6.94
N ASN A 570 -6.56 44.31 -6.29
CA ASN A 570 -6.70 44.94 -4.97
C ASN A 570 -7.73 44.19 -4.09
N ILE A 571 -7.37 43.99 -2.82
CA ILE A 571 -8.04 43.10 -1.87
C ILE A 571 -8.28 43.75 -0.50
N GLN A 572 -8.77 44.99 -0.49
CA GLN A 572 -9.10 45.73 0.72
C GLN A 572 -10.37 45.18 1.42
N ASP A 573 -10.60 45.65 2.66
CA ASP A 573 -11.83 45.43 3.43
C ASP A 573 -12.19 43.96 3.76
N LEU A 574 -11.17 43.14 4.04
CA LEU A 574 -11.31 41.71 4.39
C LEU A 574 -12.08 41.51 5.73
N PRO A 575 -12.93 40.46 5.85
CA PRO A 575 -13.79 40.22 7.01
C PRO A 575 -13.05 39.64 8.23
N ARG A 576 -13.65 39.87 9.42
CA ARG A 576 -13.01 39.69 10.74
C ARG A 576 -12.83 38.26 11.25
N ASN A 577 -13.61 37.32 10.75
CA ASN A 577 -13.64 35.94 11.27
C ASN A 577 -13.07 34.93 10.26
N LEU A 578 -12.29 35.43 9.29
CA LEU A 578 -11.75 34.66 8.19
C LEU A 578 -10.62 33.73 8.67
N LYS A 579 -10.81 32.42 8.49
CA LYS A 579 -9.87 31.34 8.87
C LYS A 579 -9.07 30.83 7.69
N GLU A 580 -9.60 30.92 6.48
CA GLU A 580 -8.94 30.46 5.26
C GLU A 580 -9.10 31.48 4.13
N LEU A 581 -7.98 31.90 3.53
CA LEU A 581 -7.93 32.82 2.40
C LEU A 581 -7.03 32.26 1.29
N TYR A 582 -7.63 32.01 0.12
CA TYR A 582 -6.93 31.53 -1.09
C TYR A 582 -7.02 32.58 -2.19
N LEU A 583 -5.87 33.02 -2.68
CA LEU A 583 -5.68 34.10 -3.65
C LEU A 583 -4.70 33.70 -4.77
N GLU A 584 -4.54 32.40 -5.03
CA GLU A 584 -3.48 31.88 -5.88
C GLU A 584 -3.64 32.35 -7.34
N ALA A 585 -2.56 32.61 -8.07
CA ALA A 585 -2.56 33.12 -9.45
C ALA A 585 -3.42 34.40 -9.69
N THR A 586 -3.56 35.26 -8.67
CA THR A 586 -4.22 36.57 -8.79
C THR A 586 -3.24 37.68 -9.18
N ALA A 587 -3.77 38.85 -9.56
CA ALA A 587 -2.98 40.00 -9.97
C ALA A 587 -2.62 40.97 -8.81
N VAL A 588 -2.76 40.51 -7.56
CA VAL A 588 -2.58 41.33 -6.35
C VAL A 588 -1.15 41.87 -6.25
N LYS A 589 -1.03 43.19 -6.09
CA LYS A 589 0.26 43.91 -6.05
C LYS A 589 0.85 44.03 -4.63
N ALA A 590 -0.01 44.11 -3.63
CA ALA A 590 0.32 44.20 -2.21
C ALA A 590 -0.85 43.69 -1.35
N PHE A 591 -0.55 43.11 -0.19
CA PHE A 591 -1.56 42.68 0.78
C PHE A 591 -1.84 43.81 1.81
N PRO A 592 -3.11 44.09 2.19
CA PRO A 592 -3.47 45.27 2.98
C PRO A 592 -2.97 45.20 4.43
N SER A 593 -2.25 46.24 4.88
CA SER A 593 -1.77 46.35 6.26
C SER A 593 -2.90 46.67 7.25
N GLN A 594 -3.90 47.44 6.83
CA GLN A 594 -5.06 47.81 7.67
C GLN A 594 -5.93 46.60 8.04
N SER A 595 -5.93 45.54 7.22
CA SER A 595 -6.74 44.34 7.46
C SER A 595 -6.09 43.34 8.43
N LEU A 596 -4.80 43.47 8.75
CA LEU A 596 -4.08 42.45 9.55
C LEU A 596 -4.68 42.25 10.96
N GLU A 597 -5.21 43.31 11.58
CA GLU A 597 -5.89 43.23 12.89
C GLU A 597 -7.28 42.57 12.81
N ASN A 598 -7.91 42.59 11.63
CA ASN A 598 -9.14 41.85 11.37
C ASN A 598 -8.86 40.36 11.08
N LEU A 599 -7.62 39.94 10.87
CA LEU A 599 -7.27 38.58 10.41
C LEU A 599 -6.59 37.72 11.50
N SER A 600 -6.87 37.99 12.78
CA SER A 600 -6.28 37.24 13.90
C SER A 600 -6.63 35.74 13.89
N GLU A 601 -7.81 35.40 13.37
CA GLU A 601 -8.33 34.03 13.25
C GLU A 601 -7.82 33.27 12.02
N LEU A 602 -7.04 33.91 11.15
CA LEU A 602 -6.59 33.33 9.88
C LEU A 602 -5.58 32.19 10.14
N VAL A 603 -5.92 30.98 9.71
CA VAL A 603 -5.12 29.74 9.86
C VAL A 603 -4.33 29.41 8.60
N ILE A 604 -4.94 29.64 7.42
CA ILE A 604 -4.34 29.39 6.11
C ILE A 604 -4.39 30.66 5.26
N LEU A 605 -3.23 31.10 4.77
CA LEU A 605 -3.09 32.13 3.75
C LEU A 605 -2.33 31.57 2.55
N SER A 606 -3.00 31.49 1.40
CA SER A 606 -2.40 31.03 0.15
C SER A 606 -2.39 32.14 -0.91
N LEU A 607 -1.19 32.50 -1.36
CA LEU A 607 -0.88 33.52 -2.35
C LEU A 607 0.03 32.95 -3.45
N GLU A 608 0.01 31.63 -3.69
CA GLU A 608 0.90 30.99 -4.67
C GLU A 608 0.68 31.57 -6.10
N ASP A 609 1.73 31.67 -6.90
CA ASP A 609 1.76 32.25 -8.24
C ASP A 609 1.21 33.70 -8.37
N CYS A 610 1.15 34.48 -7.29
CA CYS A 610 0.86 35.92 -7.32
C CYS A 610 2.06 36.72 -7.87
N GLN A 611 2.33 36.60 -9.17
CA GLN A 611 3.54 37.13 -9.81
C GLN A 611 3.74 38.65 -9.64
N LYS A 612 2.66 39.43 -9.50
CA LYS A 612 2.69 40.89 -9.27
C LYS A 612 2.96 41.31 -7.81
N LEU A 613 2.98 40.38 -6.85
CA LEU A 613 3.10 40.69 -5.41
C LEU A 613 4.54 41.09 -5.07
N ARG A 614 4.78 42.35 -4.70
CA ARG A 614 6.13 42.89 -4.46
C ARG A 614 6.60 42.84 -3.00
N HIS A 615 5.66 43.07 -2.09
CA HIS A 615 5.92 43.19 -0.65
C HIS A 615 4.75 42.63 0.14
N LEU A 616 5.05 42.03 1.30
CA LEU A 616 4.07 41.82 2.36
C LEU A 616 4.02 43.06 3.26
N PRO A 617 2.87 43.36 3.90
CA PRO A 617 2.75 44.44 4.86
C PRO A 617 3.61 44.18 6.11
N VAL A 618 4.02 45.25 6.78
CA VAL A 618 4.71 45.17 8.08
C VAL A 618 3.71 44.77 9.16
N GLY A 619 4.07 43.81 10.02
CA GLY A 619 3.24 43.36 11.12
C GLY A 619 2.48 42.05 10.84
N MET A 620 3.01 41.19 9.96
CA MET A 620 2.49 39.84 9.74
C MET A 620 2.41 39.00 11.04
N SER A 621 3.24 39.33 12.02
CA SER A 621 3.19 38.87 13.42
C SER A 621 1.83 39.05 14.12
N LYS A 622 0.95 39.92 13.62
CA LYS A 622 -0.43 40.08 14.12
C LYS A 622 -1.35 38.89 13.79
N LEU A 623 -1.01 38.07 12.79
CA LEU A 623 -1.80 36.91 12.35
C LEU A 623 -1.59 35.71 13.30
N LYS A 624 -2.05 35.83 14.55
CA LYS A 624 -1.72 34.92 15.66
C LYS A 624 -2.08 33.45 15.40
N SER A 625 -3.14 33.17 14.66
CA SER A 625 -3.60 31.80 14.38
C SER A 625 -3.00 31.17 13.12
N LEU A 626 -2.09 31.86 12.40
CA LEU A 626 -1.61 31.41 11.09
C LEU A 626 -0.63 30.24 11.19
N VAL A 627 -1.06 29.08 10.69
CA VAL A 627 -0.29 27.82 10.70
C VAL A 627 0.38 27.56 9.34
N THR A 628 -0.28 27.95 8.24
CA THR A 628 0.23 27.75 6.87
C THR A 628 0.26 29.05 6.08
N LEU A 629 1.45 29.42 5.58
CA LEU A 629 1.66 30.56 4.69
C LEU A 629 2.30 30.08 3.39
N LYS A 630 1.59 30.28 2.27
CA LYS A 630 2.11 29.95 0.93
C LYS A 630 2.26 31.18 0.05
N LEU A 631 3.45 31.33 -0.52
CA LEU A 631 3.89 32.43 -1.39
C LEU A 631 4.74 31.92 -2.57
N SER A 632 4.74 30.61 -2.82
CA SER A 632 5.46 29.99 -3.95
C SER A 632 5.15 30.73 -5.25
N GLY A 633 6.12 30.98 -6.12
CA GLY A 633 5.88 31.62 -7.42
C GLY A 633 5.56 33.13 -7.41
N CYS A 634 5.58 33.81 -6.25
CA CYS A 634 5.51 35.29 -6.21
C CYS A 634 6.82 35.92 -6.71
N SER A 635 7.00 35.95 -8.03
CA SER A 635 8.27 36.24 -8.70
C SER A 635 8.77 37.68 -8.58
N GLU A 636 7.92 38.64 -8.18
CA GLU A 636 8.34 40.01 -7.84
C GLU A 636 8.53 40.25 -6.32
N LEU A 637 8.29 39.25 -5.45
CA LEU A 637 8.38 39.41 -4.00
C LEU A 637 9.83 39.49 -3.52
N GLU A 638 10.33 40.70 -3.24
CA GLU A 638 11.74 40.94 -2.91
C GLU A 638 12.07 40.96 -1.41
N THR A 639 11.07 41.23 -0.55
CA THR A 639 11.27 41.52 0.88
C THR A 639 10.13 40.99 1.74
N ILE A 640 10.48 40.42 2.90
CA ILE A 640 9.57 40.04 3.98
C ILE A 640 10.18 40.59 5.27
N VAL A 641 9.36 41.23 6.11
CA VAL A 641 9.83 41.96 7.30
C VAL A 641 9.68 41.15 8.58
N ASP A 642 8.56 40.45 8.74
CA ASP A 642 8.25 39.62 9.90
C ASP A 642 7.37 38.41 9.51
N PHE A 643 7.26 37.43 10.43
CA PHE A 643 6.44 36.23 10.27
C PHE A 643 5.51 36.03 11.49
N PRO A 644 4.32 35.45 11.33
CA PRO A 644 3.48 35.02 12.45
C PRO A 644 4.07 33.80 13.17
N GLN A 645 3.96 33.82 14.50
CA GLN A 645 4.73 32.95 15.41
C GLN A 645 4.35 31.46 15.35
N ASN A 646 3.08 31.15 15.07
CA ASN A 646 2.56 29.78 15.09
C ASN A 646 2.67 29.07 13.71
N LEU A 647 3.52 29.57 12.81
CA LEU A 647 3.74 28.95 11.51
C LEU A 647 4.39 27.57 11.63
N LYS A 648 3.76 26.62 10.96
CA LYS A 648 4.20 25.24 10.82
C LYS A 648 4.72 24.92 9.42
N ASP A 649 4.07 25.46 8.41
CA ASP A 649 4.42 25.24 7.00
C ASP A 649 4.56 26.57 6.25
N LEU A 650 5.78 26.87 5.80
CA LEU A 650 6.14 28.11 5.12
C LEU A 650 6.71 27.82 3.72
N TYR A 651 5.97 28.22 2.68
CA TYR A 651 6.36 28.03 1.29
C TYR A 651 6.67 29.36 0.62
N LEU A 652 7.93 29.57 0.24
CA LEU A 652 8.49 30.77 -0.39
C LEU A 652 9.12 30.46 -1.76
N GLY A 653 8.96 29.24 -2.25
CA GLY A 653 9.68 28.72 -3.41
C GLY A 653 9.42 29.45 -4.72
N GLY A 654 10.45 30.06 -5.31
CA GLY A 654 10.39 30.80 -6.59
C GLY A 654 10.17 32.30 -6.43
N THR A 655 10.26 32.81 -5.21
CA THR A 655 10.22 34.25 -4.92
C THR A 655 11.55 34.95 -5.23
N ALA A 656 11.52 36.28 -5.30
CA ALA A 656 12.68 37.13 -5.53
C ALA A 656 13.38 37.59 -4.23
N ILE A 657 13.09 36.95 -3.09
CA ILE A 657 13.59 37.35 -1.77
C ILE A 657 15.12 37.36 -1.72
N ARG A 658 15.68 38.42 -1.14
CA ARG A 658 17.15 38.60 -1.02
C ARG A 658 17.71 38.08 0.30
N LEU A 659 16.89 38.14 1.36
CA LEU A 659 17.16 37.78 2.75
C LEU A 659 15.86 37.26 3.39
N LEU A 660 15.98 36.44 4.44
CA LEU A 660 14.89 36.15 5.38
C LEU A 660 15.05 37.02 6.63
N PRO A 661 13.96 37.48 7.27
CA PRO A 661 14.03 38.19 8.55
C PRO A 661 14.51 37.26 9.68
N SER A 662 15.18 37.84 10.68
CA SER A 662 15.69 37.10 11.86
C SER A 662 14.59 36.40 12.66
N SER A 663 13.35 36.89 12.60
CA SER A 663 12.18 36.29 13.26
C SER A 663 11.82 34.90 12.75
N ILE A 664 12.46 34.40 11.68
CA ILE A 664 12.38 32.98 11.29
C ILE A 664 12.89 32.07 12.42
N GLY A 665 13.83 32.54 13.25
CA GLY A 665 14.37 31.77 14.38
C GLY A 665 13.40 31.60 15.56
N ASP A 666 12.32 32.37 15.60
CA ASP A 666 11.32 32.34 16.67
C ASP A 666 10.17 31.34 16.38
N LEU A 667 10.14 30.72 15.19
CA LEU A 667 9.06 29.84 14.73
C LEU A 667 9.20 28.42 15.30
N ALA A 668 8.90 28.26 16.59
CA ALA A 668 9.10 27.02 17.33
C ALA A 668 8.35 25.79 16.75
N GLU A 669 7.21 26.00 16.07
CA GLU A 669 6.38 24.93 15.49
C GLU A 669 6.69 24.59 14.03
N LEU A 670 7.72 25.21 13.42
CA LEU A 670 8.03 25.08 12.00
C LEU A 670 8.50 23.65 11.63
N ASP A 671 7.67 22.93 10.87
CA ASP A 671 7.94 21.59 10.33
C ASP A 671 8.53 21.67 8.90
N THR A 672 8.02 22.59 8.08
CA THR A 672 8.34 22.68 6.64
C THR A 672 8.79 24.08 6.25
N LEU A 673 9.97 24.19 5.65
CA LEU A 673 10.45 25.41 4.99
C LEU A 673 10.87 25.13 3.55
N ASP A 674 10.12 25.68 2.60
CA ASP A 674 10.38 25.56 1.16
C ASP A 674 10.86 26.90 0.57
N LEU A 675 12.10 26.90 0.12
CA LEU A 675 12.82 28.01 -0.53
C LEU A 675 13.22 27.63 -1.97
N LYS A 676 12.68 26.56 -2.57
CA LYS A 676 13.10 26.06 -3.90
C LYS A 676 13.08 27.17 -4.96
N ASN A 677 14.13 27.30 -5.77
CA ASN A 677 14.30 28.35 -6.78
C ASN A 677 14.32 29.81 -6.26
N CYS A 678 14.57 30.08 -4.97
CA CYS A 678 14.82 31.44 -4.47
C CYS A 678 16.20 31.97 -4.93
N ASN A 679 16.32 32.26 -6.22
CA ASN A 679 17.60 32.48 -6.89
C ASN A 679 18.39 33.67 -6.33
N ARG A 680 17.72 34.68 -5.76
CA ARG A 680 18.33 35.90 -5.21
C ARG A 680 18.68 35.81 -3.72
N LEU A 681 18.29 34.74 -3.04
CA LEU A 681 18.52 34.58 -1.60
C LEU A 681 19.99 34.26 -1.34
N ARG A 682 20.71 35.17 -0.66
CA ARG A 682 22.18 35.06 -0.52
C ARG A 682 22.65 34.26 0.68
N HIS A 683 21.97 34.39 1.81
CA HIS A 683 22.33 33.74 3.07
C HIS A 683 21.07 33.35 3.85
N LEU A 684 21.20 32.31 4.69
CA LEU A 684 20.23 32.02 5.74
C LEU A 684 20.64 32.76 7.03
N PRO A 685 19.69 33.39 7.75
CA PRO A 685 19.98 34.05 9.02
C PRO A 685 20.45 33.05 10.08
N VAL A 686 21.36 33.48 10.97
CA VAL A 686 22.00 32.60 11.97
C VAL A 686 20.98 32.12 12.99
N GLU A 687 19.95 32.92 13.23
CA GLU A 687 18.82 32.68 14.12
C GLU A 687 18.05 31.41 13.78
N MET A 688 18.14 30.88 12.55
CA MET A 688 17.57 29.56 12.20
C MET A 688 18.15 28.42 13.06
N GLN A 689 19.32 28.57 13.67
CA GLN A 689 19.87 27.58 14.62
C GLN A 689 18.98 27.37 15.87
N ASN A 690 18.09 28.33 16.17
CA ASN A 690 17.19 28.31 17.34
C ASN A 690 15.94 27.44 17.10
N LEU A 691 15.63 27.12 15.84
CA LEU A 691 14.48 26.30 15.46
C LEU A 691 14.52 24.91 16.11
N ASN A 692 13.33 24.37 16.38
CA ASN A 692 13.15 22.94 16.62
C ASN A 692 13.60 22.11 15.40
N PRO A 693 13.84 20.79 15.54
CA PRO A 693 14.32 19.95 14.45
C PRO A 693 13.37 19.92 13.24
N LEU A 694 13.70 20.73 12.23
CA LEU A 694 12.91 20.98 11.03
C LEU A 694 12.78 19.69 10.21
N LYS A 695 11.56 19.27 9.87
CA LYS A 695 11.34 18.03 9.15
C LYS A 695 11.86 18.12 7.71
N VAL A 696 11.57 19.23 7.02
CA VAL A 696 11.97 19.45 5.62
C VAL A 696 12.53 20.85 5.41
N LEU A 697 13.75 20.92 4.86
CA LEU A 697 14.30 22.13 4.25
C LEU A 697 14.52 21.90 2.74
N ASP A 698 13.77 22.62 1.90
CA ASP A 698 13.98 22.60 0.44
C ASP A 698 14.64 23.90 -0.04
N ILE A 699 15.92 23.81 -0.39
CA ILE A 699 16.74 24.86 -1.01
C ILE A 699 17.22 24.39 -2.41
N LEU A 700 16.40 23.62 -3.14
CA LEU A 700 16.67 23.27 -4.53
C LEU A 700 16.85 24.53 -5.39
N ASN A 701 17.76 24.48 -6.35
CA ASN A 701 18.09 25.52 -7.33
C ASN A 701 18.43 26.94 -6.81
N CYS A 702 18.58 27.21 -5.50
CA CYS A 702 18.97 28.54 -5.02
C CYS A 702 20.40 28.88 -5.49
N THR A 703 20.54 29.72 -6.52
CA THR A 703 21.82 29.92 -7.23
C THR A 703 22.81 30.76 -6.45
N ASP A 704 22.34 31.83 -5.81
CA ASP A 704 23.19 32.84 -5.16
C ASP A 704 23.40 32.55 -3.67
N LEU A 705 22.87 31.43 -3.17
CA LEU A 705 22.87 31.05 -1.76
C LEU A 705 24.24 30.51 -1.31
N GLU A 706 24.99 31.34 -0.60
CA GLU A 706 26.24 30.94 0.05
C GLU A 706 25.97 30.43 1.47
N LEU A 707 25.98 29.10 1.59
CA LEU A 707 25.79 28.39 2.87
C LEU A 707 27.06 28.42 3.73
N VAL A 708 26.97 29.11 4.86
CA VAL A 708 27.91 28.97 5.97
C VAL A 708 27.39 27.87 6.90
N THR A 709 28.24 26.95 7.34
CA THR A 709 27.84 25.75 8.11
C THR A 709 27.25 26.04 9.50
N THR A 710 27.22 27.31 9.93
CA THR A 710 26.64 27.77 11.20
C THR A 710 25.16 28.16 11.11
N SER A 711 24.62 28.39 9.91
CA SER A 711 23.26 28.92 9.73
C SER A 711 22.20 27.87 9.36
N LEU A 712 22.52 26.58 9.55
CA LEU A 712 21.57 25.49 9.28
C LEU A 712 20.93 25.00 10.60
N PRO A 713 19.59 24.87 10.66
CA PRO A 713 18.93 24.20 11.77
C PRO A 713 19.28 22.71 11.82
N LYS A 714 18.87 22.03 12.90
CA LYS A 714 18.77 20.56 12.93
C LYS A 714 17.69 20.15 11.93
N ILE A 715 18.00 19.27 10.97
CA ILE A 715 17.12 18.92 9.85
C ILE A 715 17.05 17.40 9.65
N ILE A 716 15.88 16.87 9.30
CA ILE A 716 15.66 15.44 9.00
C ILE A 716 15.80 15.15 7.49
N GLU A 717 15.16 15.95 6.64
CA GLU A 717 15.29 15.90 5.16
C GLU A 717 15.81 17.22 4.58
N LEU A 718 16.91 17.14 3.84
CA LEU A 718 17.51 18.28 3.13
C LEU A 718 17.44 18.08 1.62
N ARG A 719 16.92 19.07 0.90
CA ARG A 719 16.94 19.12 -0.57
C ARG A 719 17.71 20.36 -1.00
N GLN A 720 18.75 20.22 -1.82
CA GLN A 720 19.69 21.29 -2.12
C GLN A 720 20.16 21.24 -3.57
N GLY A 721 20.00 22.35 -4.31
CA GLY A 721 20.38 22.46 -5.72
C GLY A 721 21.39 23.57 -6.01
N CYS A 722 21.96 24.16 -4.95
CA CYS A 722 22.97 25.21 -5.03
C CYS A 722 24.28 24.69 -5.64
N THR A 723 25.13 25.58 -6.18
CA THR A 723 26.46 25.16 -6.65
C THR A 723 27.35 24.81 -5.46
N PHE A 724 27.52 23.51 -5.21
CA PHE A 724 28.38 22.99 -4.14
C PHE A 724 29.85 23.30 -4.44
N LYS A 725 30.32 24.50 -4.05
CA LYS A 725 31.75 24.79 -3.91
C LYS A 725 32.29 23.78 -2.88
N PRO A 726 33.22 22.87 -3.22
CA PRO A 726 33.70 21.91 -2.25
C PRO A 726 34.37 22.66 -1.10
N LEU A 727 33.91 22.38 0.12
CA LEU A 727 34.53 22.87 1.35
C LEU A 727 36.01 22.46 1.35
N ARG A 728 36.87 23.32 1.90
CA ARG A 728 38.33 23.09 1.93
C ARG A 728 38.63 21.71 2.54
N PRO A 729 39.66 20.97 2.08
CA PRO A 729 39.88 19.54 2.38
C PRO A 729 40.33 19.23 3.83
N LYS A 730 39.95 20.07 4.80
CA LYS A 730 39.99 19.84 6.24
C LYS A 730 38.82 20.59 6.88
N LEU A 731 37.65 19.96 6.99
CA LEU A 731 36.68 20.38 8.00
C LEU A 731 37.15 19.93 9.39
N PRO A 732 36.93 20.73 10.46
CA PRO A 732 37.08 20.24 11.82
C PRO A 732 36.07 19.14 12.14
N SER A 733 36.46 18.16 12.95
CA SER A 733 35.57 17.11 13.47
C SER A 733 34.37 17.67 14.27
N SER A 734 34.42 18.93 14.68
CA SER A 734 33.31 19.67 15.28
C SER A 734 32.06 19.79 14.40
N VAL A 735 32.19 19.65 13.07
CA VAL A 735 31.10 19.93 12.12
C VAL A 735 30.24 18.69 11.78
N SER A 736 30.65 17.47 12.15
CA SER A 736 29.85 16.25 11.89
C SER A 736 28.46 16.32 12.55
N ARG A 737 28.41 16.87 13.77
CA ARG A 737 27.24 16.90 14.66
C ARG A 737 25.99 17.56 14.06
N PHE A 738 26.16 18.43 13.06
CA PHE A 738 25.03 19.10 12.41
C PHE A 738 24.32 18.20 11.37
N TYR A 739 25.01 17.17 10.86
CA TYR A 739 24.51 16.30 9.79
C TYR A 739 24.15 14.87 10.26
N GLU A 740 24.48 14.52 11.50
CA GLU A 740 24.24 13.21 12.12
C GLU A 740 22.76 12.75 12.11
N GLN A 741 21.79 13.66 11.95
CA GLN A 741 20.35 13.36 11.98
C GLN A 741 19.69 13.21 10.59
N ILE A 742 20.40 13.50 9.50
CA ILE A 742 19.79 13.51 8.15
C ILE A 742 19.54 12.08 7.65
N VAL A 743 18.28 11.78 7.33
CA VAL A 743 17.82 10.48 6.82
C VAL A 743 17.68 10.48 5.29
N THR A 744 17.32 11.64 4.72
CA THR A 744 17.11 11.83 3.27
C THR A 744 17.87 13.06 2.78
N LEU A 745 18.66 12.89 1.72
CA LEU A 745 19.43 13.95 1.08
C LEU A 745 19.17 13.94 -0.43
N SER A 746 18.59 15.02 -0.96
CA SER A 746 18.49 15.24 -2.41
C SER A 746 19.39 16.39 -2.84
N LEU A 747 20.39 16.07 -3.66
CA LEU A 747 21.28 16.99 -4.35
C LEU A 747 20.87 17.13 -5.84
N ARG A 748 19.57 17.03 -6.12
CA ARG A 748 19.01 16.94 -7.48
C ARG A 748 19.28 18.22 -8.26
N LYS A 749 19.81 18.08 -9.49
CA LYS A 749 20.17 19.14 -10.43
C LYS A 749 21.22 20.15 -9.92
N ALA A 750 21.90 19.89 -8.80
CA ALA A 750 22.90 20.77 -8.15
C ALA A 750 24.19 21.08 -8.95
N ARG A 751 24.22 20.77 -10.26
CA ARG A 751 25.34 20.97 -11.20
C ARG A 751 26.69 20.40 -10.70
N LEU A 752 26.66 19.38 -9.86
CA LEU A 752 27.83 18.72 -9.29
C LEU A 752 28.73 18.16 -10.40
N LYS A 753 29.99 18.59 -10.43
CA LYS A 753 31.05 18.02 -11.29
C LYS A 753 31.73 16.79 -10.67
N HIS A 754 31.71 16.72 -9.34
CA HIS A 754 32.24 15.66 -8.50
C HIS A 754 31.34 15.51 -7.27
N VAL A 755 31.30 14.33 -6.67
CA VAL A 755 30.69 14.08 -5.36
C VAL A 755 31.85 13.84 -4.37
N PRO A 756 31.83 14.37 -3.13
CA PRO A 756 32.93 14.17 -2.18
C PRO A 756 33.13 12.70 -1.81
N GLU A 757 34.39 12.25 -1.65
CA GLU A 757 34.68 10.91 -1.11
C GLU A 757 34.25 10.80 0.37
N ASP A 758 34.29 11.87 1.16
CA ASP A 758 33.92 11.81 2.59
C ASP A 758 32.40 11.74 2.86
N ILE A 759 31.56 11.72 1.81
CA ILE A 759 30.10 11.85 1.92
C ILE A 759 29.43 10.77 2.78
N CYS A 760 29.97 9.56 2.84
CA CYS A 760 29.44 8.48 3.66
C CYS A 760 29.69 8.68 5.17
N TRP A 761 30.77 9.37 5.55
CA TRP A 761 31.06 9.73 6.94
C TRP A 761 30.38 11.04 7.37
N MET A 762 30.03 11.91 6.42
CA MET A 762 29.21 13.11 6.68
C MET A 762 27.76 12.78 7.04
N PHE A 763 27.18 11.72 6.46
CA PHE A 763 25.75 11.40 6.62
C PHE A 763 25.54 9.93 7.08
N PRO A 764 25.93 9.55 8.31
CA PRO A 764 25.98 8.16 8.77
C PRO A 764 24.61 7.48 8.98
N LEU A 765 23.51 8.24 9.01
CA LEU A 765 22.14 7.71 9.12
C LEU A 765 21.36 7.69 7.79
N LEU A 766 22.01 8.09 6.68
CA LEU A 766 21.34 8.30 5.40
C LEU A 766 20.74 7.02 4.81
N LYS A 767 19.41 7.04 4.57
CA LYS A 767 18.67 5.96 3.91
C LYS A 767 18.42 6.23 2.43
N THR A 768 18.35 7.50 2.02
CA THR A 768 18.07 7.88 0.63
C THR A 768 18.99 9.00 0.16
N LEU A 769 19.72 8.76 -0.93
CA LEU A 769 20.58 9.71 -1.61
C LEU A 769 20.10 9.92 -3.04
N ASP A 770 19.68 11.14 -3.37
CA ASP A 770 19.26 11.52 -4.71
C ASP A 770 20.25 12.52 -5.34
N LEU A 771 21.07 12.02 -6.25
CA LEU A 771 22.07 12.76 -7.01
C LEU A 771 21.60 13.06 -8.45
N SER A 772 20.32 12.87 -8.76
CA SER A 772 19.77 12.96 -10.12
C SER A 772 20.03 14.31 -10.83
N GLY A 773 20.28 14.28 -12.14
CA GLY A 773 20.37 15.46 -13.00
C GLY A 773 21.68 16.25 -12.89
N ASN A 774 22.72 15.65 -12.29
CA ASN A 774 24.04 16.26 -12.16
C ASN A 774 24.97 15.97 -13.35
N VAL A 775 26.17 16.55 -13.34
CA VAL A 775 27.10 16.58 -14.49
C VAL A 775 28.44 15.87 -14.21
N PHE A 776 28.54 15.14 -13.10
CA PHE A 776 29.72 14.35 -12.75
C PHE A 776 29.92 13.16 -13.70
N ARG A 777 31.17 12.71 -13.84
CA ARG A 777 31.55 11.59 -14.71
C ARG A 777 31.57 10.23 -14.00
N ASN A 778 31.91 10.22 -12.72
CA ASN A 778 32.05 9.05 -11.86
C ASN A 778 31.39 9.34 -10.51
N ILE A 779 31.08 8.30 -9.76
CA ILE A 779 30.71 8.37 -8.33
C ILE A 779 31.93 7.95 -7.49
N PRO A 780 32.16 8.55 -6.31
CA PRO A 780 33.24 8.18 -5.38
C PRO A 780 33.20 6.71 -4.97
N VAL A 781 34.38 6.10 -4.74
CA VAL A 781 34.48 4.69 -4.37
C VAL A 781 33.99 4.43 -2.94
N SER A 782 34.06 5.45 -2.08
CA SER A 782 33.54 5.43 -0.71
C SER A 782 32.02 5.21 -0.59
N ILE A 783 31.24 5.30 -1.68
CA ILE A 783 29.78 5.12 -1.63
C ILE A 783 29.38 3.72 -1.12
N LYS A 784 30.25 2.72 -1.26
CA LYS A 784 30.04 1.38 -0.70
C LYS A 784 30.08 1.29 0.82
N GLU A 785 30.66 2.30 1.49
CA GLU A 785 30.81 2.36 2.95
C GLU A 785 29.53 2.87 3.65
N PHE A 786 28.51 3.31 2.90
CA PHE A 786 27.20 3.65 3.46
C PHE A 786 26.50 2.41 4.04
N SER A 787 26.49 2.27 5.37
CA SER A 787 25.91 1.11 6.07
C SER A 787 24.38 1.05 6.08
N LYS A 788 23.68 2.15 5.80
CA LYS A 788 22.21 2.28 5.92
C LYS A 788 21.49 2.77 4.66
N LEU A 789 22.21 2.99 3.55
CA LEU A 789 21.65 3.54 2.32
C LEU A 789 20.80 2.47 1.61
N LEU A 790 19.49 2.72 1.50
CA LEU A 790 18.51 1.82 0.88
C LEU A 790 18.19 2.24 -0.57
N SER A 791 18.30 3.54 -0.89
CA SER A 791 17.93 4.08 -2.20
C SER A 791 18.98 5.07 -2.73
N LEU A 792 19.44 4.84 -3.96
CA LEU A 792 20.37 5.69 -4.70
C LEU A 792 19.75 6.09 -6.05
N ARG A 793 19.41 7.38 -6.19
CA ARG A 793 18.82 7.94 -7.41
C ARG A 793 19.82 8.80 -8.16
N LEU A 794 19.96 8.55 -9.46
CA LEU A 794 20.98 9.09 -10.36
C LEU A 794 20.37 9.54 -11.70
N CYS A 795 19.04 9.68 -11.78
CA CYS A 795 18.28 9.89 -13.00
C CYS A 795 18.80 11.09 -13.79
N HIS A 796 19.05 10.93 -15.08
CA HIS A 796 19.55 11.96 -15.99
C HIS A 796 20.94 12.55 -15.65
N CYS A 797 21.80 11.82 -14.93
CA CYS A 797 23.22 12.17 -14.81
C CYS A 797 23.96 11.89 -16.14
N LYS A 798 23.71 12.72 -17.16
CA LYS A 798 24.07 12.47 -18.56
C LYS A 798 25.54 12.13 -18.81
N ASN A 799 26.45 12.69 -18.00
CA ASN A 799 27.90 12.54 -18.12
C ASN A 799 28.47 11.30 -17.41
N LEU A 800 27.66 10.59 -16.60
CA LEU A 800 28.09 9.46 -15.79
C LEU A 800 28.51 8.29 -16.70
N ARG A 801 29.77 7.84 -16.59
CA ARG A 801 30.39 6.83 -17.46
C ARG A 801 30.39 5.43 -16.87
N SER A 802 30.63 5.33 -15.57
CA SER A 802 30.66 4.09 -14.82
C SER A 802 30.21 4.29 -13.38
N LEU A 803 29.70 3.21 -12.79
CA LEU A 803 29.39 3.10 -11.37
C LEU A 803 30.53 2.36 -10.63
N PRO A 804 30.88 2.74 -9.40
CA PRO A 804 31.78 1.98 -8.52
C PRO A 804 31.06 0.79 -7.87
N GLU A 805 31.76 0.04 -7.02
CA GLU A 805 31.12 -0.86 -6.04
C GLU A 805 30.03 -0.11 -5.24
N LEU A 806 28.92 -0.78 -4.94
CA LEU A 806 27.74 -0.20 -4.29
C LEU A 806 27.54 -0.79 -2.87
N PRO A 807 26.90 -0.05 -1.94
CA PRO A 807 26.71 -0.51 -0.57
C PRO A 807 25.70 -1.66 -0.49
N LYS A 808 26.02 -2.70 0.28
CA LYS A 808 25.21 -3.94 0.38
C LYS A 808 23.82 -3.74 1.01
N SER A 809 23.53 -2.59 1.61
CA SER A 809 22.20 -2.22 2.10
C SER A 809 21.25 -1.72 0.99
N LEU A 810 21.77 -1.45 -0.21
CA LEU A 810 21.03 -0.79 -1.28
C LEU A 810 19.92 -1.71 -1.84
N GLN A 811 18.68 -1.23 -1.83
CA GLN A 811 17.50 -1.94 -2.33
C GLN A 811 17.03 -1.40 -3.70
N LEU A 812 17.30 -0.12 -3.99
CA LEU A 812 16.88 0.58 -5.21
C LEU A 812 18.05 1.37 -5.81
N LEU A 813 18.35 1.08 -7.09
CA LEU A 813 19.28 1.84 -7.92
C LEU A 813 18.56 2.36 -9.18
N ASN A 814 18.42 3.68 -9.31
CA ASN A 814 17.84 4.29 -10.51
C ASN A 814 18.86 5.17 -11.23
N ALA A 815 19.33 4.71 -12.39
CA ALA A 815 20.22 5.43 -13.30
C ALA A 815 19.52 5.84 -14.62
N HIS A 816 18.18 5.97 -14.62
CA HIS A 816 17.37 6.29 -15.80
C HIS A 816 17.93 7.48 -16.60
N GLY A 817 18.27 7.27 -17.87
CA GLY A 817 18.73 8.31 -18.77
C GLY A 817 20.12 8.87 -18.47
N CYS A 818 20.98 8.13 -17.76
CA CYS A 818 22.43 8.36 -17.75
C CYS A 818 23.01 8.00 -19.13
N LEU A 819 22.90 8.94 -20.08
CA LEU A 819 23.13 8.67 -21.51
C LEU A 819 24.50 8.05 -21.80
N SER A 820 25.58 8.60 -21.21
CA SER A 820 26.96 8.13 -21.43
C SER A 820 27.43 7.00 -20.52
N LEU A 821 26.52 6.28 -19.87
CA LEU A 821 26.86 5.14 -19.01
C LEU A 821 27.27 3.94 -19.87
N THR A 822 28.56 3.58 -19.86
CA THR A 822 29.13 2.49 -20.66
C THR A 822 29.41 1.22 -19.85
N SER A 823 29.49 1.32 -18.52
CA SER A 823 29.89 0.22 -17.63
C SER A 823 29.12 0.25 -16.30
N ILE A 824 28.77 -0.93 -15.81
CA ILE A 824 28.06 -1.19 -14.54
C ILE A 824 28.91 -2.25 -13.78
N PRO A 825 29.08 -2.14 -12.45
CA PRO A 825 29.75 -3.17 -11.64
C PRO A 825 29.02 -4.51 -11.77
N LEU A 826 29.78 -5.61 -11.87
CA LEU A 826 29.21 -6.97 -11.94
C LEU A 826 28.78 -7.44 -10.55
N ASP A 827 29.62 -7.22 -9.53
CA ASP A 827 29.43 -7.53 -8.10
C ASP A 827 28.19 -6.89 -7.43
N PHE A 828 27.35 -6.16 -8.17
CA PHE A 828 26.24 -5.36 -7.62
C PHE A 828 25.01 -6.22 -7.28
N PHE A 829 24.78 -7.33 -8.00
CA PHE A 829 23.54 -8.12 -7.90
C PHE A 829 23.28 -8.77 -6.53
N GLU A 830 24.26 -8.77 -5.62
CA GLU A 830 24.06 -9.24 -4.23
C GLU A 830 23.07 -8.39 -3.39
N SER A 831 22.61 -7.21 -3.86
CA SER A 831 21.83 -6.29 -3.00
C SER A 831 20.52 -5.69 -3.58
N PRO A 832 20.48 -4.94 -4.70
CA PRO A 832 19.30 -4.14 -5.02
C PRO A 832 18.23 -4.94 -5.79
N ARG A 833 16.98 -4.83 -5.35
CA ARG A 833 15.80 -5.45 -5.99
C ARG A 833 15.37 -4.71 -7.26
N TYR A 834 15.42 -3.38 -7.23
CA TYR A 834 14.92 -2.51 -8.29
C TYR A 834 16.06 -1.80 -9.01
N ASN A 835 16.28 -2.13 -10.29
CA ASN A 835 17.43 -1.66 -11.06
C ASN A 835 17.03 -1.08 -12.43
N THR A 836 17.14 0.24 -12.55
CA THR A 836 16.68 0.96 -13.75
C THR A 836 17.84 1.62 -14.50
N PHE A 837 18.15 1.09 -15.69
CA PHE A 837 19.08 1.67 -16.67
C PHE A 837 18.36 2.04 -17.98
N SER A 838 17.05 2.27 -17.93
CA SER A 838 16.29 2.69 -19.11
C SER A 838 16.83 4.00 -19.69
N ASN A 839 16.90 4.07 -21.02
CA ASN A 839 17.50 5.17 -21.79
C ASN A 839 19.04 5.30 -21.73
N CYS A 840 19.78 4.40 -21.07
CA CYS A 840 21.25 4.38 -21.04
C CYS A 840 21.85 3.72 -22.31
N PHE A 841 21.60 4.31 -23.48
CA PHE A 841 21.89 3.67 -24.78
C PHE A 841 23.38 3.48 -25.13
N ASP A 842 24.32 4.11 -24.41
CA ASP A 842 25.76 3.87 -24.59
C ASP A 842 26.23 2.55 -23.93
N LEU A 843 25.35 1.83 -23.20
CA LEU A 843 25.61 0.47 -22.73
C LEU A 843 25.73 -0.50 -23.92
N SER A 844 26.94 -0.99 -24.17
CA SER A 844 27.19 -1.94 -25.27
C SER A 844 26.34 -3.22 -25.14
N PRO A 845 25.95 -3.87 -26.27
CA PRO A 845 25.21 -5.14 -26.23
C PRO A 845 25.93 -6.24 -25.42
N LEU A 846 27.27 -6.25 -25.43
CA LEU A 846 28.09 -7.12 -24.58
C LEU A 846 27.86 -6.84 -23.09
N MET A 847 27.85 -5.57 -22.67
CA MET A 847 27.56 -5.18 -21.28
C MET A 847 26.15 -5.59 -20.87
N VAL A 848 25.15 -5.41 -21.75
CA VAL A 848 23.77 -5.89 -21.55
C VAL A 848 23.76 -7.41 -21.33
N SER A 849 24.43 -8.20 -22.17
CA SER A 849 24.53 -9.66 -21.99
C SER A 849 25.26 -10.07 -20.72
N TYR A 850 26.31 -9.35 -20.29
CA TYR A 850 27.00 -9.64 -19.02
C TYR A 850 26.11 -9.35 -17.81
N VAL A 851 25.42 -8.21 -17.79
CA VAL A 851 24.48 -7.83 -16.71
C VAL A 851 23.35 -8.87 -16.58
N LEU A 852 22.84 -9.39 -17.70
CA LEU A 852 21.83 -10.45 -17.69
C LEU A 852 22.36 -11.81 -17.22
N ALA A 853 23.58 -12.17 -17.61
CA ALA A 853 24.21 -13.42 -17.17
C ALA A 853 24.57 -13.41 -15.67
N GLU A 854 24.98 -12.27 -15.13
CA GLU A 854 25.29 -12.13 -13.69
C GLU A 854 24.01 -12.12 -12.82
N ALA A 855 22.92 -11.56 -13.34
CA ALA A 855 21.59 -11.70 -12.73
C ALA A 855 21.15 -13.17 -12.64
N GLN A 856 21.32 -13.94 -13.73
CA GLN A 856 21.07 -15.39 -13.72
C GLN A 856 21.98 -16.11 -12.71
N ALA A 857 23.29 -15.84 -12.71
CA ALA A 857 24.25 -16.48 -11.81
C ALA A 857 23.92 -16.22 -10.33
N THR A 858 23.41 -15.02 -10.01
CA THR A 858 22.94 -14.66 -8.67
C THR A 858 21.72 -15.48 -8.25
N VAL A 859 20.77 -15.70 -9.17
CA VAL A 859 19.60 -16.57 -8.92
C VAL A 859 20.01 -18.04 -8.78
N GLU A 860 21.00 -18.51 -9.55
CA GLU A 860 21.57 -19.86 -9.41
C GLU A 860 22.29 -20.06 -8.06
N GLU A 861 23.10 -19.09 -7.61
CA GLU A 861 23.72 -19.12 -6.27
C GLU A 861 22.66 -19.06 -5.16
N HIS A 862 21.53 -18.39 -5.39
CA HIS A 862 20.39 -18.34 -4.47
C HIS A 862 19.61 -19.67 -4.37
N ILE A 863 19.35 -20.34 -5.50
CA ILE A 863 18.71 -21.66 -5.54
C ILE A 863 19.52 -22.68 -4.71
N GLU A 864 20.84 -22.70 -4.88
CA GLU A 864 21.73 -23.59 -4.12
C GLU A 864 21.86 -23.17 -2.65
N ALA A 865 21.77 -21.88 -2.32
CA ALA A 865 21.76 -21.41 -0.93
C ALA A 865 20.47 -21.78 -0.18
N GLN A 866 19.30 -21.70 -0.83
CA GLN A 866 18.03 -22.18 -0.26
C GLN A 866 18.04 -23.69 -0.06
N ARG A 867 18.53 -24.47 -1.04
CA ARG A 867 18.74 -25.92 -0.92
C ARG A 867 19.57 -26.31 0.30
N GLN A 868 20.61 -25.52 0.61
CA GLN A 868 21.47 -25.72 1.78
C GLN A 868 20.89 -25.16 3.09
N GLN A 869 19.63 -24.70 3.11
CA GLN A 869 18.95 -24.08 4.26
C GLN A 869 19.72 -22.88 4.86
N LYS A 870 20.40 -22.09 4.02
CA LYS A 870 21.28 -20.98 4.46
C LYS A 870 20.68 -19.59 4.34
N LEU A 871 19.65 -19.41 3.52
CA LEU A 871 18.98 -18.12 3.31
C LEU A 871 17.47 -18.30 3.50
N GLU A 872 16.88 -17.52 4.40
CA GLU A 872 15.45 -17.47 4.66
C GLU A 872 14.73 -16.46 3.74
N LYS A 873 15.44 -15.41 3.30
CA LYS A 873 14.91 -14.32 2.47
C LYS A 873 14.83 -14.71 1.00
N VAL A 874 13.67 -14.52 0.36
CA VAL A 874 13.48 -14.75 -1.09
C VAL A 874 14.01 -13.56 -1.92
N MET A 875 14.70 -13.88 -3.03
CA MET A 875 15.15 -12.91 -4.05
C MET A 875 14.05 -12.58 -5.06
N ASP A 876 13.93 -11.28 -5.37
CA ASP A 876 13.10 -10.70 -6.43
C ASP A 876 14.00 -9.67 -7.14
N VAL A 877 14.40 -9.96 -8.38
CA VAL A 877 15.36 -9.16 -9.14
C VAL A 877 14.64 -8.59 -10.37
N ARG A 878 14.51 -7.26 -10.40
CA ARG A 878 13.83 -6.52 -11.47
C ARG A 878 14.79 -5.57 -12.14
N LEU A 879 14.90 -5.71 -13.47
CA LEU A 879 15.90 -5.01 -14.26
C LEU A 879 15.27 -4.40 -15.52
N CYS A 880 15.56 -3.13 -15.77
CA CYS A 880 15.14 -2.43 -16.99
C CYS A 880 16.36 -1.91 -17.76
N LEU A 881 16.54 -2.39 -19.00
CA LEU A 881 17.65 -2.07 -19.91
C LEU A 881 17.13 -1.51 -21.25
N PRO A 882 17.97 -0.81 -22.04
CA PRO A 882 17.70 -0.56 -23.46
C PRO A 882 17.71 -1.87 -24.26
N SER A 883 16.88 -1.99 -25.32
CA SER A 883 16.95 -3.17 -26.21
C SER A 883 18.15 -3.06 -27.17
N PRO A 884 19.00 -4.10 -27.31
CA PRO A 884 20.17 -4.07 -28.19
C PRO A 884 19.76 -4.21 -29.66
N ARG A 885 19.93 -3.12 -30.43
CA ARG A 885 19.51 -3.03 -31.86
C ARG A 885 20.22 -3.98 -32.82
N SER A 886 21.38 -4.53 -32.45
CA SER A 886 22.14 -5.47 -33.27
C SER A 886 21.57 -6.89 -33.15
N ARG A 887 20.96 -7.41 -34.23
CA ARG A 887 20.49 -8.80 -34.32
C ARG A 887 21.66 -9.80 -34.20
N ASN A 888 21.96 -10.24 -32.98
CA ASN A 888 22.77 -11.43 -32.69
C ASN A 888 22.54 -11.99 -31.27
N SER A 889 21.51 -11.51 -30.56
CA SER A 889 21.09 -12.09 -29.28
C SER A 889 20.50 -13.50 -29.51
N LYS A 890 21.15 -14.54 -28.97
CA LYS A 890 20.63 -15.93 -29.00
C LYS A 890 19.39 -16.15 -28.12
N LEU A 891 18.89 -15.09 -27.48
CA LEU A 891 17.60 -15.06 -26.80
C LEU A 891 16.46 -15.38 -27.77
N TYR A 892 15.94 -16.61 -27.67
CA TYR A 892 14.72 -17.05 -28.36
C TYR A 892 13.49 -16.37 -27.71
N LEU A 893 13.27 -15.10 -28.02
CA LEU A 893 12.04 -14.38 -27.70
C LEU A 893 10.99 -14.63 -28.80
N GLN A 894 9.79 -14.99 -28.41
CA GLN A 894 8.66 -15.24 -29.30
C GLN A 894 7.98 -13.91 -29.69
N PRO A 895 7.49 -13.75 -30.93
CA PRO A 895 6.92 -12.48 -31.40
C PRO A 895 5.54 -12.21 -30.79
N GLY A 896 5.30 -10.96 -30.40
CA GLY A 896 4.06 -10.52 -29.77
C GLY A 896 4.12 -10.52 -28.24
N SER A 897 2.94 -10.55 -27.62
CA SER A 897 2.72 -10.50 -26.16
C SER A 897 2.64 -11.86 -25.48
N SER A 898 2.73 -12.96 -26.22
CA SER A 898 2.50 -14.31 -25.71
C SER A 898 3.73 -15.19 -25.93
N ALA A 899 4.17 -15.89 -24.89
CA ALA A 899 5.30 -16.83 -24.93
C ALA A 899 4.86 -18.23 -24.46
N MET A 900 5.06 -19.24 -25.31
CA MET A 900 4.77 -20.63 -25.00
C MET A 900 6.03 -21.36 -24.54
N VAL A 901 6.03 -21.89 -23.32
CA VAL A 901 7.14 -22.62 -22.71
C VAL A 901 6.80 -24.10 -22.63
N ARG A 902 7.70 -24.97 -23.09
CA ARG A 902 7.57 -26.42 -22.86
C ARG A 902 8.33 -26.83 -21.60
N ILE A 903 7.60 -27.23 -20.57
CA ILE A 903 8.12 -27.67 -19.28
C ILE A 903 8.50 -29.16 -19.38
N HIS A 904 9.81 -29.43 -19.35
CA HIS A 904 10.32 -30.79 -19.44
C HIS A 904 9.91 -31.65 -18.22
N PRO A 905 9.61 -32.95 -18.37
CA PRO A 905 9.22 -33.82 -17.25
C PRO A 905 10.21 -33.87 -16.07
N TYR A 906 11.48 -33.53 -16.28
CA TYR A 906 12.50 -33.45 -15.22
C TYR A 906 12.38 -32.18 -14.34
N SER A 907 11.83 -31.08 -14.88
CA SER A 907 11.53 -29.87 -14.09
C SER A 907 10.37 -30.11 -13.12
N LYS A 908 9.42 -30.98 -13.51
CA LYS A 908 8.25 -31.38 -12.70
C LYS A 908 8.62 -32.09 -11.39
N THR A 909 9.88 -32.51 -11.23
CA THR A 909 10.40 -33.20 -10.03
C THR A 909 11.39 -32.36 -9.21
N MET A 910 11.50 -31.04 -9.46
CA MET A 910 12.46 -30.17 -8.75
C MET A 910 11.76 -29.17 -7.82
N HIS A 911 12.03 -29.31 -6.51
CA HIS A 911 11.45 -28.52 -5.42
C HIS A 911 11.88 -27.04 -5.38
N VAL A 912 12.90 -26.63 -6.15
CA VAL A 912 13.38 -25.25 -6.22
C VAL A 912 13.71 -24.90 -7.67
N GLY A 913 13.26 -23.75 -8.14
CA GLY A 913 13.49 -23.21 -9.48
C GLY A 913 12.80 -21.85 -9.63
N PHE A 914 13.19 -21.09 -10.67
CA PHE A 914 12.66 -19.73 -10.93
C PHE A 914 12.18 -19.61 -12.39
N PHE A 915 11.21 -18.72 -12.64
CA PHE A 915 10.95 -18.21 -13.98
C PHE A 915 11.75 -16.92 -14.22
N ALA A 916 12.57 -16.92 -15.27
CA ALA A 916 13.09 -15.69 -15.86
C ALA A 916 12.17 -15.25 -17.01
N MET A 917 11.51 -14.11 -16.84
CA MET A 917 10.62 -13.49 -17.82
C MET A 917 11.34 -12.30 -18.46
N LEU A 918 11.48 -12.32 -19.78
CA LEU A 918 12.02 -11.25 -20.61
C LEU A 918 10.91 -10.66 -21.46
N VAL A 919 10.74 -9.35 -21.39
CA VAL A 919 9.71 -8.61 -22.13
C VAL A 919 10.39 -7.50 -22.91
N GLU A 920 10.40 -7.62 -24.24
CA GLU A 920 10.87 -6.57 -25.14
C GLU A 920 9.66 -5.77 -25.64
N VAL A 921 9.68 -4.47 -25.38
CA VAL A 921 8.60 -3.57 -25.78
C VAL A 921 9.09 -2.50 -26.74
N SER A 922 8.25 -2.17 -27.70
CA SER A 922 8.40 -0.95 -28.49
C SER A 922 7.28 0.04 -28.14
N PHE A 923 7.59 1.32 -28.30
CA PHE A 923 6.68 2.40 -28.06
C PHE A 923 6.43 3.13 -29.38
N SER A 924 5.16 3.36 -29.74
CA SER A 924 4.81 3.97 -31.04
C SER A 924 5.35 5.40 -31.16
N LYS A 925 5.41 6.10 -30.02
CA LYS A 925 6.03 7.39 -29.74
C LYS A 925 6.75 7.30 -28.39
N ASP A 926 7.63 8.23 -28.05
CA ASP A 926 8.25 8.23 -26.71
C ASP A 926 7.16 8.25 -25.62
N PHE A 927 7.19 7.26 -24.73
CA PHE A 927 6.15 7.03 -23.73
C PHE A 927 6.28 8.00 -22.56
N ARG A 928 5.18 8.66 -22.18
CA ARG A 928 5.12 9.64 -21.09
C ARG A 928 4.26 9.10 -19.95
N GLY A 929 4.61 9.44 -18.71
CA GLY A 929 3.93 8.93 -17.52
C GLY A 929 4.31 7.49 -17.19
N ALA A 930 5.60 7.17 -17.26
CA ALA A 930 6.11 5.82 -17.01
C ALA A 930 6.28 5.47 -15.52
N SER A 931 6.10 6.43 -14.62
CA SER A 931 6.00 6.22 -13.18
C SER A 931 4.94 5.17 -12.87
N GLY A 932 5.33 4.00 -12.38
CA GLY A 932 4.41 2.89 -12.14
C GLY A 932 4.08 2.01 -13.35
N LEU A 933 4.90 2.01 -14.40
CA LEU A 933 4.78 1.02 -15.47
C LEU A 933 5.05 -0.39 -14.92
N GLY A 934 4.17 -1.34 -15.23
CA GLY A 934 4.33 -2.76 -14.96
C GLY A 934 3.77 -3.65 -16.08
N PHE A 935 3.89 -4.96 -15.92
CA PHE A 935 3.26 -5.95 -16.80
C PHE A 935 2.44 -6.95 -16.00
N ARG A 936 1.15 -7.09 -16.31
CA ARG A 936 0.33 -8.23 -15.90
C ARG A 936 0.72 -9.42 -16.77
N CYS A 937 1.19 -10.48 -16.14
CA CYS A 937 1.48 -11.76 -16.78
C CYS A 937 0.36 -12.75 -16.44
N VAL A 938 -0.28 -13.30 -17.47
CA VAL A 938 -1.35 -14.29 -17.37
C VAL A 938 -0.80 -15.62 -17.87
N CYS A 939 -0.51 -16.53 -16.94
CA CYS A 939 -0.04 -17.88 -17.20
C CYS A 939 -1.24 -18.83 -17.38
N ARG A 940 -1.23 -19.66 -18.43
CA ARG A 940 -2.31 -20.59 -18.80
C ARG A 940 -1.76 -21.96 -19.19
N TRP A 941 -2.35 -23.04 -18.70
CA TRP A 941 -1.99 -24.43 -19.07
C TRP A 941 -3.17 -25.39 -18.90
N ASN A 942 -3.15 -26.55 -19.57
CA ASN A 942 -4.22 -27.54 -19.49
C ASN A 942 -3.78 -28.83 -18.79
N ASP A 943 -4.68 -29.42 -18.00
CA ASP A 943 -4.46 -30.71 -17.34
C ASP A 943 -4.91 -31.92 -18.18
N LYS A 944 -4.63 -33.14 -17.67
CA LYS A 944 -4.88 -34.44 -18.31
C LYS A 944 -6.35 -34.81 -18.46
N LYS A 945 -7.26 -34.06 -17.84
CA LYS A 945 -8.71 -34.16 -18.02
C LYS A 945 -9.25 -33.08 -18.95
N GLY A 946 -8.38 -32.17 -19.42
CA GLY A 946 -8.70 -31.09 -20.35
C GLY A 946 -8.99 -29.75 -19.69
N HIS A 947 -9.02 -29.65 -18.36
CA HIS A 947 -9.35 -28.39 -17.70
C HIS A 947 -8.24 -27.35 -17.92
N GLY A 948 -8.64 -26.11 -18.24
CA GLY A 948 -7.73 -24.97 -18.32
C GLY A 948 -7.48 -24.36 -16.93
N HIS A 949 -6.21 -24.18 -16.59
CA HIS A 949 -5.74 -23.52 -15.37
C HIS A 949 -5.17 -22.14 -15.73
N ARG A 950 -5.39 -21.15 -14.86
CA ARG A 950 -4.98 -19.75 -15.05
C ARG A 950 -4.37 -19.19 -13.77
N LEU A 951 -3.23 -18.51 -13.90
CA LEU A 951 -2.51 -17.84 -12.81
C LEU A 951 -2.10 -16.44 -13.28
N GLU A 952 -2.24 -15.42 -12.43
CA GLU A 952 -1.86 -14.04 -12.78
C GLU A 952 -0.91 -13.43 -11.75
N ASN A 953 0.07 -12.64 -12.22
CA ASN A 953 0.97 -11.85 -11.39
C ASN A 953 1.27 -10.51 -12.08
N VAL A 954 1.58 -9.45 -11.32
CA VAL A 954 1.83 -8.09 -11.84
C VAL A 954 3.23 -7.61 -11.49
N PHE A 955 4.09 -7.54 -12.51
CA PHE A 955 5.48 -7.16 -12.38
C PHE A 955 5.65 -5.64 -12.52
N GLN A 956 5.55 -4.92 -11.41
CA GLN A 956 5.90 -3.49 -11.36
C GLN A 956 7.39 -3.30 -11.71
N CYS A 957 7.65 -2.53 -12.77
CA CYS A 957 8.98 -2.35 -13.35
C CYS A 957 9.70 -1.11 -12.81
N LEU A 958 8.94 -0.04 -12.58
CA LEU A 958 9.41 1.24 -12.06
C LEU A 958 8.69 1.52 -10.74
N PRO A 959 9.41 1.66 -9.61
CA PRO A 959 8.76 1.78 -8.31
C PRO A 959 7.93 3.08 -8.19
N PRO A 960 6.86 3.06 -7.38
CA PRO A 960 5.98 4.21 -7.21
C PRO A 960 6.72 5.40 -6.58
N GLY A 961 6.33 6.62 -6.98
CA GLY A 961 6.95 7.87 -6.53
C GLY A 961 8.21 8.30 -7.29
N GLU A 962 8.65 7.56 -8.31
CA GLU A 962 9.79 7.98 -9.14
C GLU A 962 9.39 8.88 -10.33
N ASP A 963 10.18 9.93 -10.54
CA ASP A 963 9.95 11.00 -11.54
C ASP A 963 10.39 10.60 -12.97
N VAL A 964 10.02 9.38 -13.39
CA VAL A 964 10.35 8.80 -14.71
C VAL A 964 9.37 9.29 -15.78
N THR A 965 9.51 10.58 -16.10
CA THR A 965 8.60 11.29 -17.01
C THR A 965 8.54 10.72 -18.44
N LYS A 966 9.61 10.07 -18.93
CA LYS A 966 9.76 9.73 -20.34
C LYS A 966 10.66 8.51 -20.64
N ILE A 967 10.09 7.43 -21.20
CA ILE A 967 10.85 6.32 -21.80
C ILE A 967 10.93 6.52 -23.32
N LYS A 968 12.11 6.32 -23.93
CA LYS A 968 12.30 6.36 -25.39
C LYS A 968 11.85 5.05 -26.05
N LYS A 969 12.04 4.90 -27.36
CA LYS A 969 11.79 3.61 -28.03
C LYS A 969 12.78 2.51 -27.61
N ASP A 970 12.27 1.27 -27.64
CA ASP A 970 12.99 -0.01 -27.59
C ASP A 970 13.68 -0.34 -26.24
N HIS A 971 12.96 -1.01 -25.33
CA HIS A 971 13.44 -1.40 -24.00
C HIS A 971 13.18 -2.88 -23.70
N MET A 972 14.07 -3.46 -22.89
CA MET A 972 13.96 -4.82 -22.38
C MET A 972 13.76 -4.78 -20.86
N PHE A 973 12.72 -5.42 -20.38
CA PHE A 973 12.44 -5.64 -18.97
C PHE A 973 12.68 -7.10 -18.63
N VAL A 974 13.34 -7.36 -17.50
CA VAL A 974 13.68 -8.71 -17.06
C VAL A 974 13.30 -8.88 -15.60
N PHE A 975 12.59 -9.97 -15.32
CA PHE A 975 12.07 -10.33 -14.00
C PHE A 975 12.48 -11.76 -13.67
N PHE A 976 12.90 -12.00 -12.43
CA PHE A 976 13.15 -13.33 -11.90
C PHE A 976 12.15 -13.58 -10.77
N ASP A 977 11.17 -14.47 -11.00
CA ASP A 977 10.08 -14.76 -10.06
C ASP A 977 10.10 -16.21 -9.58
N LEU A 978 10.01 -16.38 -8.26
CA LEU A 978 9.82 -17.67 -7.59
C LEU A 978 8.33 -18.05 -7.50
N LYS A 979 7.43 -17.06 -7.34
CA LYS A 979 6.01 -17.27 -7.06
C LYS A 979 5.31 -18.01 -8.20
N MET A 980 5.50 -17.56 -9.45
CA MET A 980 4.97 -18.26 -10.62
C MET A 980 5.54 -19.67 -10.78
N TYR A 981 6.79 -19.93 -10.38
CA TYR A 981 7.37 -21.28 -10.47
C TYR A 981 6.68 -22.21 -9.47
N SER A 982 6.66 -21.85 -8.18
CA SER A 982 6.10 -22.72 -7.16
C SER A 982 4.61 -23.00 -7.39
N SER A 983 3.84 -21.95 -7.73
CA SER A 983 2.39 -22.01 -7.99
C SER A 983 1.97 -23.04 -9.06
N ILE A 984 2.83 -23.33 -10.04
CA ILE A 984 2.54 -24.31 -11.11
C ILE A 984 2.84 -25.76 -10.66
N PHE A 985 3.75 -25.96 -9.70
CA PHE A 985 4.21 -27.28 -9.27
C PHE A 985 3.65 -27.73 -7.90
N GLU A 986 2.83 -26.90 -7.24
CA GLU A 986 2.14 -27.21 -5.98
C GLU A 986 0.73 -27.83 -6.17
N GLY A 987 0.42 -28.29 -7.39
CA GLY A 987 -0.72 -29.15 -7.70
C GLY A 987 -0.32 -30.63 -7.78
N ASP A 988 -1.27 -31.50 -8.10
CA ASP A 988 -0.94 -32.89 -8.47
C ASP A 988 -0.20 -32.89 -9.82
N VAL A 989 1.13 -32.94 -9.75
CA VAL A 989 2.04 -32.81 -10.90
C VAL A 989 1.95 -33.99 -11.88
N SER A 990 1.21 -35.06 -11.52
CA SER A 990 0.85 -36.12 -12.48
C SER A 990 0.01 -35.58 -13.64
N GLY A 991 -0.64 -34.42 -13.47
CA GLY A 991 -1.74 -33.93 -14.30
C GLY A 991 -1.44 -33.07 -15.53
N ILE A 992 -0.22 -32.63 -15.87
CA ILE A 992 -0.03 -31.76 -17.06
C ILE A 992 -0.02 -32.59 -18.36
N LEU A 993 -0.96 -32.34 -19.30
CA LEU A 993 -1.16 -33.14 -20.52
C LEU A 993 -0.16 -32.79 -21.64
N ALA A 994 -0.01 -31.49 -21.94
CA ALA A 994 0.64 -31.03 -23.19
C ALA A 994 2.14 -30.67 -23.06
N ASP A 995 2.72 -30.75 -21.86
CA ASP A 995 3.97 -30.08 -21.43
C ASP A 995 4.01 -28.55 -21.65
N LEU A 996 2.97 -27.94 -22.23
CA LEU A 996 2.98 -26.57 -22.72
C LEU A 996 2.27 -25.61 -21.75
N VAL A 997 2.92 -24.48 -21.46
CA VAL A 997 2.39 -23.38 -20.65
C VAL A 997 2.52 -22.08 -21.45
N VAL A 998 1.45 -21.29 -21.51
CA VAL A 998 1.39 -20.03 -22.25
C VAL A 998 1.41 -18.86 -21.27
N PHE A 999 2.28 -17.88 -21.49
CA PHE A 999 2.40 -16.66 -20.69
C PHE A 999 2.04 -15.45 -21.56
N ASP A 1000 0.92 -14.79 -21.27
CA ASP A 1000 0.45 -13.58 -21.95
C ASP A 1000 0.77 -12.32 -21.14
N LEU A 1001 1.39 -11.33 -21.75
CA LEU A 1001 1.98 -10.17 -21.07
C LEU A 1001 1.34 -8.85 -21.53
N PHE A 1002 0.68 -8.16 -20.60
CA PHE A 1002 -0.09 -6.95 -20.84
C PHE A 1002 0.47 -5.76 -20.06
N PRO A 1003 0.70 -4.59 -20.67
CA PRO A 1003 1.22 -3.42 -19.97
C PRO A 1003 0.14 -2.79 -19.07
N VAL A 1004 0.52 -2.48 -17.82
CA VAL A 1004 -0.37 -1.88 -16.82
C VAL A 1004 0.28 -0.70 -16.09
N ASN A 1005 -0.53 0.14 -15.46
CA ASN A 1005 -0.11 1.27 -14.62
C ASN A 1005 -0.16 0.92 -13.11
N ASN A 1006 0.11 1.90 -12.23
CA ASN A 1006 0.00 1.77 -10.77
C ASN A 1006 -1.38 1.32 -10.25
N GLU A 1007 -2.45 1.55 -11.02
CA GLU A 1007 -3.83 1.15 -10.68
C GLU A 1007 -4.19 -0.22 -11.29
N GLU A 1008 -3.19 -0.93 -11.83
CA GLU A 1008 -3.28 -2.15 -12.65
C GLU A 1008 -4.23 -2.08 -13.87
N LYS A 1009 -4.59 -0.87 -14.29
CA LYS A 1009 -5.36 -0.60 -15.51
C LYS A 1009 -4.46 -0.71 -16.73
N SER A 1010 -5.03 -1.16 -17.85
CA SER A 1010 -4.30 -1.35 -19.10
C SER A 1010 -3.73 -0.03 -19.63
N VAL A 1011 -2.46 -0.05 -20.02
CA VAL A 1011 -1.83 1.05 -20.76
C VAL A 1011 -2.15 0.85 -22.24
N GLY A 1012 -3.11 1.60 -22.76
CA GLY A 1012 -3.55 1.50 -24.17
C GLY A 1012 -2.44 1.80 -25.19
N ASP A 1013 -2.72 1.45 -26.45
CA ASP A 1013 -1.97 1.34 -27.73
C ASP A 1013 -0.63 2.08 -27.96
N SER A 1014 -0.30 3.04 -27.11
CA SER A 1014 1.01 3.70 -27.02
C SER A 1014 2.20 2.75 -26.76
N LEU A 1015 1.96 1.61 -26.10
CA LEU A 1015 2.96 0.63 -25.68
C LEU A 1015 2.57 -0.75 -26.20
N ARG A 1016 3.47 -1.42 -26.94
CA ARG A 1016 3.25 -2.76 -27.46
C ARG A 1016 4.40 -3.70 -27.09
N VAL A 1017 4.09 -4.84 -26.49
CA VAL A 1017 5.03 -5.96 -26.36
C VAL A 1017 5.32 -6.49 -27.77
N THR A 1018 6.58 -6.39 -28.20
CA THR A 1018 7.02 -6.81 -29.54
C THR A 1018 7.57 -8.22 -29.54
N LYS A 1019 8.26 -8.61 -28.46
CA LYS A 1019 8.64 -10.00 -28.19
C LYS A 1019 8.60 -10.28 -26.70
N CYS A 1020 8.37 -11.53 -26.32
CA CYS A 1020 8.58 -11.99 -24.96
C CYS A 1020 9.15 -13.42 -24.94
N GLY A 1021 9.87 -13.75 -23.87
CA GLY A 1021 10.41 -15.08 -23.64
C GLY A 1021 10.36 -15.39 -22.15
N VAL A 1022 9.98 -16.61 -21.82
CA VAL A 1022 9.90 -17.09 -20.43
C VAL A 1022 10.72 -18.37 -20.35
N TYR A 1023 11.59 -18.45 -19.33
CA TYR A 1023 12.57 -19.51 -19.19
C TYR A 1023 12.57 -20.07 -17.77
N VAL A 1024 12.80 -21.38 -17.64
CA VAL A 1024 12.86 -22.10 -16.37
C VAL A 1024 14.33 -22.24 -15.95
N ILE A 1025 14.68 -21.78 -14.74
CA ILE A 1025 16.03 -21.85 -14.17
C ILE A 1025 16.03 -22.83 -12.98
N ASN A 1026 16.68 -23.99 -13.16
CA ASN A 1026 16.70 -25.12 -12.22
C ASN A 1026 18.13 -25.73 -12.11
N ASP A 1027 18.41 -26.45 -11.01
CA ASP A 1027 19.71 -27.11 -10.70
C ASP A 1027 20.22 -28.11 -11.77
N ALA A 1028 19.35 -28.58 -12.67
CA ALA A 1028 19.69 -29.54 -13.73
C ALA A 1028 20.84 -29.13 -14.68
N ALA A 1029 21.28 -27.87 -14.62
CA ALA A 1029 22.47 -27.36 -15.31
C ALA A 1029 23.80 -28.02 -14.88
N SER A 1030 23.88 -28.55 -13.65
CA SER A 1030 25.15 -28.81 -12.97
C SER A 1030 25.64 -30.28 -13.01
N SER A 1031 24.72 -31.25 -12.97
CA SER A 1031 25.04 -32.65 -12.70
C SER A 1031 25.39 -33.47 -13.95
N SER A 1032 26.56 -34.13 -13.95
CA SER A 1032 27.04 -34.92 -15.09
C SER A 1032 26.50 -36.35 -15.14
N SER A 1033 25.84 -36.70 -16.25
CA SER A 1033 25.78 -38.01 -16.95
C SER A 1033 24.38 -38.33 -17.49
N ARG A 1034 24.34 -39.11 -18.59
CA ARG A 1034 23.17 -39.38 -19.46
C ARG A 1034 22.65 -38.14 -20.21
N ARG A 1035 22.73 -38.18 -21.56
CA ARG A 1035 22.10 -37.19 -22.45
C ARG A 1035 20.59 -37.50 -22.55
N PRO A 1036 19.69 -36.51 -22.43
CA PRO A 1036 18.39 -36.57 -23.09
C PRO A 1036 18.58 -36.53 -24.62
N PRO A 1037 17.70 -37.17 -25.41
CA PRO A 1037 17.68 -36.96 -26.85
C PRO A 1037 17.11 -35.57 -27.20
N ILE A 1038 17.64 -34.96 -28.26
CA ILE A 1038 17.16 -33.73 -28.92
C ILE A 1038 17.31 -32.41 -28.12
N GLY A 1039 18.26 -31.58 -28.58
CA GLY A 1039 17.98 -30.15 -28.84
C GLY A 1039 18.47 -29.11 -27.84
N TYR A 1040 18.30 -29.31 -26.54
CA TYR A 1040 18.41 -28.19 -25.57
C TYR A 1040 19.72 -28.21 -24.77
N SER A 1041 20.63 -27.28 -25.10
CA SER A 1041 21.85 -26.99 -24.34
C SER A 1041 21.68 -25.74 -23.48
N LEU A 1042 22.14 -25.77 -22.23
CA LEU A 1042 21.99 -24.65 -21.30
C LEU A 1042 23.07 -23.57 -21.50
N ASP A 1043 22.66 -22.44 -22.06
CA ASP A 1043 23.27 -21.10 -21.95
C ASP A 1043 22.17 -20.08 -22.32
N LEU A 1044 21.29 -19.71 -21.37
CA LEU A 1044 20.01 -19.01 -21.67
C LEU A 1044 20.18 -17.69 -22.43
N PHE A 1045 21.15 -16.86 -22.04
CA PHE A 1045 21.46 -15.59 -22.72
C PHE A 1045 22.45 -15.76 -23.90
N GLY A 1046 22.88 -16.99 -24.15
CA GLY A 1046 23.64 -17.47 -25.31
C GLY A 1046 24.74 -16.54 -25.83
N PHE A 1047 25.92 -16.61 -25.23
CA PHE A 1047 27.07 -15.79 -25.60
C PHE A 1047 27.46 -15.86 -27.09
N PRO A 1048 27.97 -14.77 -27.68
CA PRO A 1048 28.84 -14.82 -28.86
C PRO A 1048 30.14 -15.51 -28.44
N GLU A 1049 30.16 -16.84 -28.51
CA GLU A 1049 31.30 -17.64 -28.02
C GLU A 1049 32.60 -17.22 -28.68
N ASP A 1050 32.60 -16.94 -30.00
CA ASP A 1050 33.81 -16.70 -30.76
C ASP A 1050 34.54 -15.41 -30.35
N GLU A 1051 33.86 -14.26 -30.32
CA GLU A 1051 34.52 -12.98 -29.99
C GLU A 1051 34.98 -12.94 -28.52
N VAL A 1052 34.18 -13.49 -27.59
CA VAL A 1052 34.56 -13.54 -26.17
C VAL A 1052 35.63 -14.60 -25.92
N LYS A 1053 35.61 -15.77 -26.59
CA LYS A 1053 36.73 -16.73 -26.54
C LYS A 1053 37.98 -16.15 -27.20
N ILE A 1054 37.89 -15.36 -28.27
CA ILE A 1054 39.04 -14.67 -28.87
C ILE A 1054 39.65 -13.72 -27.84
N ARG A 1055 38.86 -12.84 -27.22
CA ARG A 1055 39.37 -11.91 -26.18
C ARG A 1055 39.98 -12.63 -24.98
N LEU A 1056 39.32 -13.66 -24.45
CA LEU A 1056 39.84 -14.44 -23.33
C LEU A 1056 41.06 -15.29 -23.72
N ARG A 1057 41.13 -15.81 -24.96
CA ARG A 1057 42.32 -16.50 -25.50
C ARG A 1057 43.48 -15.54 -25.75
N VAL A 1058 43.23 -14.28 -26.13
CA VAL A 1058 44.27 -13.24 -26.22
C VAL A 1058 44.80 -12.89 -24.82
N ASN A 1059 43.92 -12.66 -23.85
CA ASN A 1059 44.31 -12.40 -22.46
C ASN A 1059 45.11 -13.58 -21.86
N TYR A 1060 44.70 -14.82 -22.12
CA TYR A 1060 45.42 -16.03 -21.75
C TYR A 1060 46.74 -16.21 -22.53
N ALA A 1061 46.78 -15.93 -23.83
CA ALA A 1061 47.99 -16.04 -24.65
C ALA A 1061 49.07 -15.07 -24.16
N GLY A 1062 48.67 -13.85 -23.80
CA GLY A 1062 49.50 -12.83 -23.15
C GLY A 1062 49.77 -13.04 -21.65
N LEU A 1063 49.72 -14.28 -21.16
CA LEU A 1063 50.24 -14.68 -19.84
C LEU A 1063 51.62 -15.32 -19.94
N GLN A 1064 52.44 -15.16 -18.89
CA GLN A 1064 53.70 -15.90 -18.72
C GLN A 1064 53.49 -17.38 -18.36
N LYS A 1065 54.56 -18.18 -18.42
CA LYS A 1065 54.50 -19.64 -18.19
C LYS A 1065 53.99 -20.01 -16.78
N GLY A 1066 54.37 -19.24 -15.76
CA GLY A 1066 53.87 -19.40 -14.38
C GLY A 1066 52.41 -18.99 -14.22
N GLU A 1067 52.00 -17.85 -14.78
CA GLU A 1067 50.62 -17.38 -14.78
C GLU A 1067 49.66 -18.37 -15.48
N LYS A 1068 50.07 -18.95 -16.63
CA LYS A 1068 49.31 -20.00 -17.33
C LYS A 1068 49.15 -21.25 -16.47
N ALA A 1069 50.21 -21.66 -15.76
CA ALA A 1069 50.15 -22.79 -14.83
C ALA A 1069 49.21 -22.51 -13.64
N LEU A 1070 49.23 -21.29 -13.09
CA LEU A 1070 48.31 -20.88 -12.00
C LEU A 1070 46.85 -20.81 -12.47
N PHE A 1071 46.59 -20.26 -13.65
CA PHE A 1071 45.26 -20.23 -14.27
C PHE A 1071 44.71 -21.65 -14.48
N HIS A 1072 45.53 -22.57 -14.99
CA HIS A 1072 45.16 -24.00 -15.10
C HIS A 1072 44.93 -24.66 -13.73
N TYR A 1073 45.77 -24.39 -12.74
CA TYR A 1073 45.64 -24.95 -11.40
C TYR A 1073 44.33 -24.52 -10.72
N ILE A 1074 44.00 -23.22 -10.79
CA ILE A 1074 42.72 -22.67 -10.32
C ILE A 1074 41.53 -23.31 -11.08
N GLY A 1075 41.62 -23.42 -12.41
CA GLY A 1075 40.57 -24.03 -13.24
C GLY A 1075 40.34 -25.52 -12.98
N CYS A 1076 41.37 -26.26 -12.54
CA CYS A 1076 41.27 -27.66 -12.12
C CYS A 1076 40.67 -27.81 -10.71
N LEU A 1077 41.03 -26.94 -9.75
CA LEU A 1077 40.48 -26.96 -8.39
C LEU A 1077 38.97 -26.70 -8.37
N PHE A 1078 38.45 -25.83 -9.24
CA PHE A 1078 37.00 -25.62 -9.43
C PHE A 1078 36.34 -26.72 -10.28
N SER A 1079 36.59 -27.98 -9.90
CA SER A 1079 35.88 -29.18 -10.35
C SER A 1079 34.83 -29.69 -9.35
N GLY A 1080 34.88 -29.24 -8.08
CA GLY A 1080 33.75 -29.34 -7.13
C GLY A 1080 34.07 -29.99 -5.78
N GLU A 1081 34.64 -29.24 -4.83
CA GLU A 1081 34.60 -29.48 -3.37
C GLU A 1081 35.09 -28.18 -2.64
N LYS A 1082 35.05 -28.11 -1.30
CA LYS A 1082 35.20 -26.85 -0.53
C LYS A 1082 36.64 -26.30 -0.47
N VAL A 1083 36.75 -24.96 -0.39
CA VAL A 1083 38.02 -24.20 -0.41
C VAL A 1083 38.73 -24.13 0.96
N ASP A 1084 38.00 -24.34 2.06
CA ASP A 1084 38.46 -24.09 3.44
C ASP A 1084 39.73 -24.87 3.85
N LEU A 1085 40.04 -25.97 3.16
CA LEU A 1085 41.23 -26.80 3.36
C LEU A 1085 42.53 -26.22 2.76
N LEU A 1086 42.45 -25.23 1.87
CA LEU A 1086 43.62 -24.68 1.15
C LEU A 1086 44.24 -23.42 1.80
N ALA A 1087 43.51 -22.73 2.68
CA ALA A 1087 43.99 -21.51 3.32
C ALA A 1087 45.35 -21.67 4.05
N PRO A 1088 45.65 -22.79 4.75
CA PRO A 1088 46.96 -22.98 5.38
C PRO A 1088 48.12 -23.20 4.39
N PHE A 1089 47.84 -23.73 3.19
CA PHE A 1089 48.87 -24.08 2.20
C PHE A 1089 49.27 -22.89 1.31
N LEU A 1090 48.38 -21.90 1.13
CA LEU A 1090 48.62 -20.74 0.28
C LEU A 1090 49.45 -19.64 0.96
N ALA A 1091 49.57 -19.65 2.29
CA ALA A 1091 50.22 -18.61 3.09
C ALA A 1091 51.76 -18.54 2.98
N GLY A 1092 52.39 -19.36 2.14
CA GLY A 1092 53.86 -19.49 2.02
C GLY A 1092 54.44 -19.25 0.62
N ILE A 1093 53.65 -18.78 -0.33
CA ILE A 1093 54.09 -18.49 -1.72
C ILE A 1093 53.60 -17.09 -2.09
N ASP A 1094 54.46 -16.24 -2.66
CA ASP A 1094 54.05 -14.92 -3.18
C ASP A 1094 53.23 -15.06 -4.47
N LEU A 1095 51.97 -15.45 -4.28
CA LEU A 1095 50.95 -15.54 -5.32
C LEU A 1095 50.23 -14.21 -5.53
N GLY A 1096 50.42 -13.21 -4.66
CA GLY A 1096 49.62 -11.98 -4.64
C GLY A 1096 49.74 -11.20 -5.95
N SER A 1097 50.98 -10.98 -6.41
CA SER A 1097 51.30 -10.37 -7.70
C SER A 1097 50.69 -11.15 -8.89
N THR A 1098 50.87 -12.47 -8.91
CA THR A 1098 50.42 -13.34 -10.02
C THR A 1098 48.88 -13.43 -10.09
N LEU A 1099 48.21 -13.48 -8.93
CA LEU A 1099 46.75 -13.44 -8.84
C LEU A 1099 46.20 -12.08 -9.28
N GLN A 1100 46.84 -10.96 -8.90
CA GLN A 1100 46.47 -9.62 -9.39
C GLN A 1100 46.64 -9.48 -10.91
N VAL A 1101 47.65 -10.09 -11.53
CA VAL A 1101 47.79 -10.12 -13.00
C VAL A 1101 46.67 -10.93 -13.66
N LEU A 1102 46.27 -12.07 -13.09
CA LEU A 1102 45.13 -12.84 -13.59
C LEU A 1102 43.79 -12.08 -13.40
N ALA A 1103 43.63 -11.34 -12.31
CA ALA A 1103 42.44 -10.54 -12.04
C ALA A 1103 42.33 -9.30 -12.94
N SER A 1104 43.44 -8.57 -13.13
CA SER A 1104 43.49 -7.39 -14.02
C SER A 1104 43.35 -7.74 -15.51
N LYS A 1105 43.62 -8.99 -15.90
CA LYS A 1105 43.30 -9.56 -17.22
C LYS A 1105 41.89 -10.19 -17.28
N SER A 1106 41.08 -10.04 -16.24
CA SER A 1106 39.72 -10.58 -16.11
C SER A 1106 39.60 -12.10 -16.29
N LEU A 1107 40.67 -12.84 -15.94
CA LEU A 1107 40.73 -14.30 -16.02
C LEU A 1107 40.30 -14.99 -14.71
N ILE A 1108 40.38 -14.27 -13.59
CA ILE A 1108 39.79 -14.62 -12.29
C ILE A 1108 39.20 -13.34 -11.66
N HIS A 1109 38.53 -13.49 -10.52
CA HIS A 1109 38.07 -12.41 -9.65
C HIS A 1109 38.63 -12.66 -8.24
N ILE A 1110 38.88 -11.60 -7.46
CA ILE A 1110 39.35 -11.68 -6.08
C ILE A 1110 38.39 -10.84 -5.25
N CYS A 1111 37.58 -11.47 -4.40
CA CYS A 1111 36.60 -10.74 -3.59
C CYS A 1111 37.27 -9.99 -2.43
N SER A 1112 36.55 -9.05 -1.83
CA SER A 1112 37.03 -8.24 -0.69
C SER A 1112 37.40 -9.02 0.58
N LYS A 1113 37.09 -10.32 0.64
CA LYS A 1113 37.55 -11.27 1.69
C LYS A 1113 38.76 -12.11 1.27
N GLY A 1114 39.43 -11.78 0.16
CA GLY A 1114 40.61 -12.49 -0.37
C GLY A 1114 40.31 -13.80 -1.11
N GLY A 1115 39.04 -14.16 -1.28
CA GLY A 1115 38.62 -15.38 -1.97
C GLY A 1115 38.69 -15.25 -3.49
N VAL A 1116 39.38 -16.16 -4.15
CA VAL A 1116 39.47 -16.21 -5.62
C VAL A 1116 38.22 -16.87 -6.21
N ARG A 1117 37.40 -16.11 -6.95
CA ARG A 1117 36.32 -16.65 -7.81
C ARG A 1117 36.84 -16.79 -9.25
N MET A 1118 36.26 -17.69 -10.04
CA MET A 1118 36.57 -17.85 -11.46
C MET A 1118 35.24 -17.97 -12.23
N PRO A 1119 34.86 -17.01 -13.09
CA PRO A 1119 33.53 -17.03 -13.71
C PRO A 1119 33.37 -18.16 -14.73
N LEU A 1120 32.10 -18.46 -15.08
CA LEU A 1120 31.73 -19.68 -15.81
C LEU A 1120 32.40 -19.81 -17.19
N LEU A 1121 32.56 -18.69 -17.91
CA LEU A 1121 33.24 -18.66 -19.22
C LEU A 1121 34.74 -18.97 -19.11
N GLN A 1122 35.42 -18.41 -18.13
CA GLN A 1122 36.84 -18.64 -17.85
C GLN A 1122 37.07 -20.10 -17.45
N ARG A 1123 36.14 -20.69 -16.66
CA ARG A 1123 36.12 -22.14 -16.36
C ARG A 1123 35.89 -22.99 -17.62
N LYS A 1124 34.92 -22.65 -18.48
CA LYS A 1124 34.65 -23.33 -19.77
C LYS A 1124 35.91 -23.29 -20.67
N LEU A 1125 36.53 -22.12 -20.83
CA LEU A 1125 37.75 -21.94 -21.64
C LEU A 1125 38.96 -22.70 -21.07
N CYS A 1126 39.21 -22.62 -19.76
CA CYS A 1126 40.32 -23.34 -19.13
C CYS A 1126 40.22 -24.85 -19.37
N ARG A 1127 39.01 -25.42 -19.24
CA ARG A 1127 38.75 -26.84 -19.53
C ARG A 1127 38.90 -27.18 -21.03
N GLU A 1128 38.71 -26.23 -21.93
CA GLU A 1128 38.95 -26.40 -23.37
C GLU A 1128 40.47 -26.39 -23.68
N ILE A 1129 41.23 -25.45 -23.13
CA ILE A 1129 42.68 -25.34 -23.31
C ILE A 1129 43.39 -26.58 -22.77
N VAL A 1130 43.11 -26.98 -21.53
CA VAL A 1130 43.72 -28.15 -20.87
C VAL A 1130 43.45 -29.46 -21.65
N ARG A 1131 42.31 -29.57 -22.34
CA ARG A 1131 41.99 -30.72 -23.22
C ARG A 1131 42.68 -30.68 -24.59
N ARG A 1132 43.09 -29.50 -25.07
CA ARG A 1132 43.74 -29.32 -26.39
C ARG A 1132 45.27 -29.29 -26.33
N THR A 1133 45.88 -29.13 -25.15
CA THR A 1133 47.35 -29.24 -24.99
C THR A 1133 47.78 -30.71 -24.85
N PRO A 1134 48.53 -31.29 -25.81
CA PRO A 1134 49.24 -32.53 -25.55
C PRO A 1134 50.29 -32.27 -24.45
N MET A 1135 50.40 -33.20 -23.50
CA MET A 1135 51.37 -33.11 -22.41
C MET A 1135 52.80 -33.14 -22.98
N LEU A 1136 53.49 -31.99 -22.92
CA LEU A 1136 54.91 -31.87 -23.27
C LEU A 1136 55.71 -32.87 -22.44
N GLN A 1137 56.40 -33.80 -23.12
CA GLN A 1137 57.31 -34.71 -22.43
C GLN A 1137 58.45 -33.90 -21.77
N PRO A 1138 58.81 -34.21 -20.52
CA PRO A 1138 59.80 -33.43 -19.77
C PRO A 1138 61.22 -33.74 -20.24
N ALA A 1139 61.78 -32.86 -21.08
CA ALA A 1139 63.20 -32.81 -21.30
C ALA A 1139 63.93 -32.44 -19.98
N SER A 1140 64.98 -33.20 -19.65
CA SER A 1140 65.73 -33.20 -18.38
C SER A 1140 64.95 -33.72 -17.15
N THR A 1141 65.37 -34.89 -16.66
CA THR A 1141 64.74 -35.62 -15.55
C THR A 1141 65.24 -35.16 -14.17
N LYS A 1142 64.50 -34.23 -13.54
CA LYS A 1142 64.43 -34.10 -12.07
C LYS A 1142 63.15 -33.35 -11.67
N GLN A 1143 62.30 -34.00 -10.88
CA GLN A 1143 60.97 -33.54 -10.42
C GLN A 1143 59.87 -33.49 -11.50
N LEU A 1144 59.39 -34.66 -11.95
CA LEU A 1144 57.99 -34.86 -12.37
C LEU A 1144 57.63 -36.36 -12.41
N VAL A 1145 56.98 -36.87 -11.36
CA VAL A 1145 56.34 -38.19 -11.34
C VAL A 1145 54.88 -37.98 -10.92
N PHE A 1146 54.04 -37.65 -11.91
CA PHE A 1146 52.59 -37.51 -11.74
C PHE A 1146 51.86 -37.94 -13.01
N LEU A 1147 51.75 -39.27 -13.19
CA LEU A 1147 50.80 -39.88 -14.12
C LEU A 1147 50.09 -41.04 -13.42
N SER A 1148 48.75 -41.08 -13.55
CA SER A 1148 47.86 -42.20 -13.22
C SER A 1148 47.87 -42.78 -11.78
N PHE A 1149 47.22 -42.12 -10.82
CA PHE A 1149 46.68 -42.77 -9.59
C PHE A 1149 45.31 -42.21 -9.15
N LYS A 1150 44.59 -42.94 -8.29
CA LYS A 1150 43.18 -42.67 -7.90
C LYS A 1150 43.07 -41.85 -6.60
N LYS A 1151 41.86 -41.32 -6.29
CA LYS A 1151 41.59 -40.25 -5.28
C LYS A 1151 42.15 -40.49 -3.86
N LYS A 1152 42.49 -41.72 -3.44
CA LYS A 1152 43.02 -42.02 -2.08
C LYS A 1152 44.55 -41.94 -1.93
N ASP A 1153 45.32 -42.08 -3.00
CA ASP A 1153 46.79 -42.19 -2.88
C ASP A 1153 47.49 -40.82 -2.88
N VAL A 1154 46.77 -39.78 -3.31
CA VAL A 1154 47.24 -38.39 -3.38
C VAL A 1154 47.56 -37.85 -1.99
N GLU A 1155 46.69 -38.06 -1.00
CA GLU A 1155 46.82 -37.51 0.35
C GLU A 1155 48.11 -38.01 1.05
N LYS A 1156 48.37 -39.33 1.00
CA LYS A 1156 49.60 -39.92 1.56
C LYS A 1156 50.86 -39.47 0.81
N SER A 1157 50.81 -39.41 -0.52
CA SER A 1157 51.97 -39.09 -1.35
C SER A 1157 52.42 -37.64 -1.21
N VAL A 1158 51.47 -36.69 -1.14
CA VAL A 1158 51.76 -35.27 -0.91
C VAL A 1158 52.36 -35.04 0.48
N ILE A 1159 51.81 -35.67 1.52
CA ILE A 1159 52.35 -35.57 2.89
C ILE A 1159 53.80 -36.09 2.95
N SER A 1160 54.08 -37.24 2.34
CA SER A 1160 55.44 -37.80 2.27
C SER A 1160 56.43 -36.86 1.57
N TYR A 1161 56.06 -36.30 0.42
CA TYR A 1161 56.90 -35.38 -0.36
C TYR A 1161 57.29 -34.10 0.42
N PHE A 1162 56.41 -33.58 1.26
CA PHE A 1162 56.70 -32.39 2.09
C PHE A 1162 57.54 -32.71 3.34
N ILE A 1163 57.44 -33.91 3.90
CA ILE A 1163 58.26 -34.34 5.05
C ILE A 1163 59.75 -34.38 4.68
N ASP A 1164 60.10 -34.90 3.50
CA ASP A 1164 61.50 -35.03 3.07
C ASP A 1164 62.18 -33.71 2.66
N LYS A 1165 61.40 -32.72 2.17
CA LYS A 1165 61.95 -31.44 1.68
C LYS A 1165 62.23 -30.41 2.78
N LEU A 1166 61.59 -30.51 3.95
CA LEU A 1166 61.68 -29.51 5.03
C LEU A 1166 62.77 -29.83 6.07
N LYS A 1167 64.04 -29.85 5.66
CA LYS A 1167 65.22 -30.11 6.53
C LYS A 1167 65.55 -28.96 7.52
N ILE A 1168 64.61 -28.49 8.33
CA ILE A 1168 64.86 -27.55 9.45
C ILE A 1168 64.22 -28.06 10.75
N LYS A 1169 65.06 -28.26 11.78
CA LYS A 1169 64.80 -29.14 12.94
C LYS A 1169 63.80 -28.64 14.01
N ARG A 1170 63.24 -27.42 13.92
CA ARG A 1170 62.85 -26.65 15.14
C ARG A 1170 61.36 -26.58 15.51
N ILE A 1171 60.44 -27.24 14.79
CA ILE A 1171 59.02 -27.35 15.19
C ILE A 1171 58.57 -28.82 15.16
N ARG A 1172 59.12 -29.63 16.09
CA ARG A 1172 58.74 -31.06 16.25
C ARG A 1172 58.14 -31.41 17.61
N SER A 1173 58.19 -30.50 18.59
CA SER A 1173 57.72 -30.73 19.98
C SER A 1173 56.41 -30.02 20.36
N LYS A 1174 55.77 -29.26 19.45
CA LYS A 1174 54.50 -28.54 19.72
C LYS A 1174 53.27 -29.04 18.96
N MET A 1175 53.41 -29.98 18.02
CA MET A 1175 52.27 -30.60 17.33
C MET A 1175 51.84 -31.95 17.92
N ILE A 1176 52.74 -32.66 18.62
CA ILE A 1176 52.46 -33.99 19.16
C ILE A 1176 51.44 -33.95 20.32
N THR A 1177 51.45 -32.88 21.12
CA THR A 1177 50.53 -32.68 22.25
C THR A 1177 49.14 -32.13 21.88
N ALA A 1178 48.91 -31.72 20.63
CA ALA A 1178 47.63 -31.17 20.18
C ALA A 1178 46.70 -32.21 19.49
N PHE A 1179 47.17 -33.45 19.31
CA PHE A 1179 46.47 -34.47 18.49
C PHE A 1179 45.91 -35.66 19.32
N GLN A 1180 45.83 -35.54 20.65
CA GLN A 1180 45.31 -36.61 21.52
C GLN A 1180 44.01 -36.27 22.29
N GLU A 1181 43.59 -35.01 22.39
CA GLU A 1181 42.37 -34.66 23.15
C GLU A 1181 41.04 -34.87 22.38
N ASP A 1182 41.01 -34.65 21.06
CA ASP A 1182 39.75 -34.71 20.28
C ASP A 1182 39.28 -36.15 19.96
N GLN A 1183 40.09 -37.18 20.24
CA GLN A 1183 39.66 -38.58 20.15
C GLN A 1183 38.82 -39.05 21.36
N ILE A 1184 38.90 -38.35 22.50
CA ILE A 1184 38.21 -38.77 23.74
C ILE A 1184 36.77 -38.21 23.80
N ARG A 1185 36.50 -37.05 23.18
CA ARG A 1185 35.21 -36.36 23.27
C ARG A 1185 34.05 -36.91 22.42
N LYS A 1186 34.25 -38.03 21.69
CA LYS A 1186 33.25 -38.60 20.75
C LYS A 1186 32.86 -40.06 21.00
N ARG A 1187 33.06 -40.59 22.22
CA ARG A 1187 32.74 -42.00 22.55
C ARG A 1187 31.87 -42.23 23.80
N LEU A 1188 31.29 -41.19 24.39
CA LEU A 1188 30.37 -41.33 25.54
C LEU A 1188 29.13 -40.43 25.39
N LEU A 1189 28.09 -40.92 24.69
CA LEU A 1189 26.68 -40.54 24.95
C LEU A 1189 25.64 -41.51 24.35
N THR A 1190 25.92 -42.81 24.40
CA THR A 1190 24.91 -43.90 24.36
C THR A 1190 25.36 -44.94 25.40
N GLY A 1191 24.48 -45.34 26.30
CA GLY A 1191 24.79 -46.31 27.37
C GLY A 1191 24.80 -47.78 26.90
N GLU A 1192 24.97 -48.78 27.76
CA GLU A 1192 25.09 -48.75 29.24
C GLU A 1192 25.98 -49.90 29.76
N ALA A 1193 26.51 -49.73 31.00
CA ALA A 1193 27.05 -50.79 31.89
C ALA A 1193 28.29 -51.58 31.35
N ILE A 1194 29.10 -52.30 32.15
CA ILE A 1194 29.00 -52.92 33.48
C ILE A 1194 30.35 -52.75 34.24
N ARG A 1195 30.33 -52.55 35.59
CA ARG A 1195 31.30 -52.89 36.69
C ARG A 1195 32.83 -52.94 36.42
N GLU A 1196 33.77 -52.67 37.35
CA GLU A 1196 33.87 -52.33 38.78
C GLU A 1196 35.35 -51.84 38.99
N SER A 1197 35.88 -51.23 40.06
CA SER A 1197 35.44 -50.93 41.45
C SER A 1197 36.18 -49.66 41.99
N SER A 1198 36.37 -49.55 43.32
CA SER A 1198 37.30 -48.72 44.15
C SER A 1198 37.75 -47.30 43.68
N ILE A 1199 37.47 -46.16 44.35
CA ILE A 1199 37.56 -45.71 45.78
C ILE A 1199 39.01 -45.35 46.21
N PRO A 1200 39.32 -44.17 46.83
CA PRO A 1200 38.64 -42.85 46.93
C PRO A 1200 39.61 -41.67 46.47
N VAL A 1201 39.77 -40.41 46.97
CA VAL A 1201 39.23 -39.58 48.09
C VAL A 1201 39.54 -38.04 47.95
N ILE A 1202 38.66 -37.17 48.50
CA ILE A 1202 38.82 -35.79 49.12
C ILE A 1202 39.68 -34.64 48.49
N GLY A 1203 39.16 -33.39 48.61
CA GLY A 1203 39.93 -32.11 48.70
C GLY A 1203 39.68 -31.11 47.54
N LEU A 1204 38.90 -30.02 47.58
CA LEU A 1204 38.43 -29.03 48.59
C LEU A 1204 39.43 -27.92 49.02
N GLY A 1205 38.96 -26.66 49.02
CA GLY A 1205 39.72 -25.40 49.22
C GLY A 1205 39.71 -24.53 47.93
N GLU A 1206 38.90 -23.47 47.74
CA GLU A 1206 38.59 -22.28 48.55
C GLU A 1206 39.83 -21.41 48.85
N ALA A 1207 39.96 -20.24 48.18
CA ALA A 1207 39.59 -18.88 48.66
C ALA A 1207 40.78 -18.18 49.39
N ILE A 1208 41.15 -16.94 49.05
CA ILE A 1208 40.70 -15.65 49.63
C ILE A 1208 41.41 -14.57 48.78
N VAL A 1209 40.81 -13.55 48.14
CA VAL A 1209 39.92 -12.45 48.59
C VAL A 1209 40.64 -11.29 49.32
N ASN A 1210 40.48 -10.07 48.77
CA ASN A 1210 40.74 -8.74 49.34
C ASN A 1210 42.18 -8.17 49.53
N ARG A 1211 42.52 -7.29 48.58
CA ARG A 1211 42.75 -5.83 48.77
C ARG A 1211 43.96 -5.31 49.58
N ARG A 1212 44.70 -4.45 48.86
CA ARG A 1212 45.22 -3.10 49.21
C ARG A 1212 46.60 -2.97 49.88
N ARG A 1213 47.40 -2.10 49.22
CA ARG A 1213 48.42 -1.18 49.76
C ARG A 1213 49.77 -1.84 50.15
N LYS A 1214 50.90 -1.12 50.12
CA LYS A 1214 51.11 0.33 49.89
C LYS A 1214 52.48 0.60 49.24
N VAL A 1215 52.59 1.67 48.45
CA VAL A 1215 53.87 2.39 48.25
C VAL A 1215 54.14 3.21 49.52
N GLU A 1216 55.40 3.32 49.94
CA GLU A 1216 55.77 4.00 51.17
C GLU A 1216 56.00 5.52 51.04
N GLN A 1217 55.62 6.21 52.12
CA GLN A 1217 56.12 7.47 52.68
C GLN A 1217 56.36 8.73 51.80
N ARG A 1218 55.58 9.77 52.14
CA ARG A 1218 55.96 11.18 52.43
C ARG A 1218 56.91 11.91 51.45
N SER A 1219 56.67 13.14 50.98
CA SER A 1219 55.57 14.12 51.11
C SER A 1219 55.86 15.31 50.12
N ARG A 1220 55.25 16.50 50.07
CA ARG A 1220 54.30 17.26 50.93
C ARG A 1220 53.67 18.42 50.11
N LEU A 1221 52.45 18.85 50.47
CA LEU A 1221 51.82 20.17 50.21
C LEU A 1221 51.64 20.73 48.77
N MET A 1222 50.37 21.05 48.47
CA MET A 1222 49.86 22.13 47.61
C MET A 1222 50.16 22.10 46.08
N LYS A 1223 49.23 22.56 45.22
CA LYS A 1223 47.93 23.19 45.48
C LYS A 1223 46.85 22.66 44.53
#